data_AF-A0A963MW68-F1
#
_entry.id   AF-A0A963MW68-F1
#
_cell.length_a   1.000
_cell.length_b   1.000
_cell.length_c   1.000
_cell.angle_alpha   90.00
_cell.angle_beta   90.00
_cell.angle_gamma   90.00
#
_symmetry.space_group_name_H-M   'P 1'
#
loop_
_entity.id
_entity.type
_entity.pdbx_description
1 polymer ?
#
loop_
_entity_poly.entity_id
_entity_poly.type
_entity_poly.pdbx_seq_one_letter_code
_entity_poly.pdbx_strand_id
1 'polypeptide(L)'
;MPSLQAHRSGPLARLWFAVSALAALAALGLWAWHHPLDRVAATAIAALAVMAFMARPSAWLIALPALWPIIDLAPLTGWIHFTESDALVLAVVAGVGLREALAPPLPVRGAPAFRLSPVALLVAVLWLVSYGVSAWRTPIPLPPFDASLFAGYKTPLNGLRLLKAPLLLLMLLPCLHAAGRARGASAFSRLTLGMTLGLLTASLVAAWERDAFPGLTNFSADYRTTGLFWEMHVGGAALDAWLALSFPFALAGFLRSRDLTRRLLFLAVLAIGGYAILTTFSRGLYAAVGVSLVLLLLAGRASATAMPVSPDASRPLPGGAWLAAAVLIGSAMAAFAGGGYRGLAALIGFALAAYLFGDIARRLGHGQRMLALGAGVLFGAVTLLSPAIDKGPYLAFGALCLSALAAAAISLRRPESASPAVVGLALTAACAVSAAVVGRYWGEGAGEAGIFAAAGAGLLILVVQLMLPRPLWHRAGDGLAHALLVLGVAGALATGTTSYYMGERFSTVSQDLEGRIGHWQEGIALVRTSADHWLGLGLGRYPDAYFWSGPLAANAGSWELPDEDGQRFSRLGAARHVLGFGELFRISQRVAADTTGPFHYRMKLRAPARSSLHLEICRKHLLYTQTCAIAIVKADNPTWTEVQGSMEVGGLTPGSTQPYRPSVLSLATDGRAPVDIDDLEVIDSAGRSLVSNGDFQAGVDRWFFSSDRHHLPWHAKSLFLHVWVEQGVLGMVMLSLMLLAAAGRTALGRARTHPFAAPLLAGLAGFVTVGVFDSLLDMPRMTLMLLLTAWLALCLNPAAQASATSTRQS
;
A
#
# COMPACT_ATOMS: atom_id res chain seq x y z
N MET A 1 -9.82 -48.36 24.20
CA MET A 1 -10.57 -47.13 24.52
C MET A 1 -10.92 -46.43 23.22
N PRO A 2 -12.21 -46.29 22.86
CA PRO A 2 -12.61 -45.75 21.57
C PRO A 2 -12.22 -44.28 21.48
N SER A 3 -11.55 -43.94 20.39
CA SER A 3 -11.11 -42.59 20.04
C SER A 3 -12.29 -41.63 20.01
N LEU A 4 -12.31 -40.68 20.95
CA LEU A 4 -13.14 -39.48 20.91
C LEU A 4 -12.78 -38.65 19.66
N GLN A 5 -13.40 -38.99 18.53
CA GLN A 5 -13.50 -38.14 17.36
C GLN A 5 -14.27 -36.89 17.79
N ALA A 6 -13.55 -35.81 18.07
CA ALA A 6 -14.14 -34.55 18.51
C ALA A 6 -14.90 -33.87 17.35
N HIS A 7 -16.13 -34.31 17.10
CA HIS A 7 -17.14 -33.52 16.41
C HIS A 7 -17.42 -32.28 17.26
N ARG A 8 -17.01 -31.08 16.81
CA ARG A 8 -17.38 -29.83 17.49
C ARG A 8 -17.75 -28.74 16.50
N SER A 9 -18.97 -28.84 15.99
CA SER A 9 -19.86 -27.68 15.91
C SER A 9 -21.09 -28.02 16.75
N GLY A 10 -21.06 -27.68 18.05
CA GLY A 10 -22.22 -27.88 18.91
C GLY A 10 -23.44 -27.08 18.42
N PRO A 11 -24.65 -27.36 18.91
CA PRO A 11 -25.88 -26.69 18.46
C PRO A 11 -25.79 -25.16 18.58
N LEU A 12 -25.17 -24.64 19.64
CA LEU A 12 -24.92 -23.21 19.83
C LEU A 12 -24.02 -22.59 18.74
N ALA A 13 -23.00 -23.31 18.28
CA ALA A 13 -22.11 -22.81 17.23
C ALA A 13 -22.84 -22.74 15.88
N ARG A 14 -23.70 -23.72 15.59
CA ARG A 14 -24.54 -23.70 14.38
C ARG A 14 -25.57 -22.58 14.42
N LEU A 15 -26.21 -22.37 15.58
CA LEU A 15 -27.12 -21.25 15.77
C LEU A 15 -26.42 -19.91 15.54
N TRP A 16 -25.22 -19.73 16.08
CA TRP A 16 -24.42 -18.51 15.84
C TRP A 16 -24.13 -18.30 14.36
N PHE A 17 -23.72 -19.35 13.64
CA PHE A 17 -23.44 -19.25 12.20
C PHE A 17 -24.69 -18.93 11.39
N ALA A 18 -25.84 -19.52 11.75
CA ALA A 18 -27.11 -19.23 11.11
C ALA A 18 -27.55 -17.78 11.33
N VAL A 19 -27.53 -17.30 12.58
CA VAL A 19 -27.89 -15.90 12.92
C VAL A 19 -26.96 -14.91 12.23
N SER A 20 -25.65 -15.16 12.26
CA SER A 20 -24.67 -14.28 11.62
C SER A 20 -24.81 -14.27 10.10
N ALA A 21 -25.14 -15.40 9.49
CA ALA A 21 -25.40 -15.48 8.07
C ALA A 21 -26.67 -14.71 7.68
N LEU A 22 -27.75 -14.84 8.43
CA LEU A 22 -28.99 -14.09 8.19
C LEU A 22 -28.78 -12.58 8.35
N ALA A 23 -28.08 -12.16 9.41
CA ALA A 23 -27.73 -10.76 9.60
C ALA A 23 -26.87 -10.21 8.45
N ALA A 24 -25.88 -10.99 8.00
CA ALA A 24 -25.03 -10.60 6.88
C ALA A 24 -25.79 -10.53 5.55
N LEU A 25 -26.71 -11.47 5.29
CA LEU A 25 -27.58 -11.43 4.10
C LEU A 25 -28.52 -10.22 4.11
N ALA A 26 -29.11 -9.89 5.28
CA ALA A 26 -29.94 -8.70 5.42
C ALA A 26 -29.14 -7.41 5.16
N ALA A 27 -27.92 -7.31 5.72
CA ALA A 27 -27.04 -6.17 5.49
C ALA A 27 -26.60 -6.07 4.01
N LEU A 28 -26.31 -7.20 3.34
CA LEU A 28 -26.03 -7.22 1.90
C LEU A 28 -27.23 -6.79 1.05
N GLY A 29 -28.45 -7.18 1.46
CA GLY A 29 -29.67 -6.73 0.82
C GLY A 29 -29.86 -5.22 0.94
N LEU A 30 -29.63 -4.67 2.14
CA LEU A 30 -29.67 -3.21 2.37
C LEU A 30 -28.62 -2.48 1.53
N TRP A 31 -27.40 -3.02 1.48
CA TRP A 31 -26.34 -2.51 0.61
C TRP A 31 -26.79 -2.49 -0.84
N ALA A 32 -27.21 -3.63 -1.41
CA ALA A 32 -27.61 -3.70 -2.81
C ALA A 32 -28.83 -2.84 -3.16
N TRP A 33 -29.70 -2.55 -2.20
CA TRP A 33 -30.89 -1.71 -2.39
C TRP A 33 -30.57 -0.22 -2.51
N HIS A 34 -29.69 0.28 -1.64
CA HIS A 34 -29.37 1.71 -1.55
C HIS A 34 -28.09 2.11 -2.28
N HIS A 35 -27.19 1.18 -2.57
CA HIS A 35 -25.91 1.51 -3.14
C HIS A 35 -26.07 2.08 -4.57
N PRO A 36 -25.28 3.10 -4.99
CA PRO A 36 -25.44 3.77 -6.30
C PRO A 36 -25.05 2.94 -7.53
N LEU A 37 -24.66 1.69 -7.31
CA LEU A 37 -24.49 0.72 -8.38
C LEU A 37 -25.87 0.27 -8.88
N ASP A 38 -25.92 -0.22 -10.11
CA ASP A 38 -27.15 -0.86 -10.61
C ASP A 38 -27.60 -1.97 -9.64
N ARG A 39 -28.86 -1.93 -9.20
CA ARG A 39 -29.39 -2.81 -8.15
C ARG A 39 -29.27 -4.29 -8.53
N VAL A 40 -29.47 -4.61 -9.81
CA VAL A 40 -29.38 -5.98 -10.32
C VAL A 40 -27.92 -6.43 -10.31
N ALA A 41 -27.01 -5.59 -10.79
CA ALA A 41 -25.58 -5.87 -10.76
C ALA A 41 -25.05 -6.03 -9.32
N ALA A 42 -25.39 -5.11 -8.41
CA ALA A 42 -24.99 -5.17 -7.00
C ALA A 42 -25.49 -6.46 -6.33
N THR A 43 -26.77 -6.80 -6.52
CA THR A 43 -27.37 -8.03 -5.98
C THR A 43 -26.70 -9.28 -6.58
N ALA A 44 -26.47 -9.31 -7.89
CA ALA A 44 -25.83 -10.43 -8.57
C ALA A 44 -24.40 -10.64 -8.08
N ILE A 45 -23.60 -9.57 -7.95
CA ILE A 45 -22.23 -9.63 -7.43
C ILE A 45 -22.22 -10.16 -5.99
N ALA A 46 -23.08 -9.62 -5.12
CA ALA A 46 -23.20 -10.08 -3.74
C ALA A 46 -23.59 -11.56 -3.66
N ALA A 47 -24.60 -11.99 -4.42
CA ALA A 47 -25.04 -13.38 -4.47
C ALA A 47 -23.95 -14.32 -4.98
N LEU A 48 -23.23 -13.95 -6.04
CA LEU A 48 -22.10 -14.72 -6.59
C LEU A 48 -20.98 -14.85 -5.56
N ALA A 49 -20.65 -13.78 -4.83
CA ALA A 49 -19.65 -13.81 -3.77
C ALA A 49 -20.06 -14.75 -2.62
N VAL A 50 -21.32 -14.67 -2.16
CA VAL A 50 -21.87 -15.56 -1.12
C VAL A 50 -21.80 -17.02 -1.59
N MET A 51 -22.25 -17.32 -2.81
CA MET A 51 -22.20 -18.67 -3.38
C MET A 51 -20.76 -19.20 -3.49
N ALA A 52 -19.81 -18.35 -3.91
CA ALA A 52 -18.40 -18.71 -4.00
C ALA A 52 -17.81 -19.08 -2.63
N PHE A 53 -18.10 -18.29 -1.59
CA PHE A 53 -17.61 -18.58 -0.23
C PHE A 53 -18.35 -19.74 0.44
N MET A 54 -19.62 -19.97 0.10
CA MET A 54 -20.35 -21.16 0.52
C MET A 54 -19.77 -22.44 -0.11
N ALA A 55 -19.43 -22.39 -1.41
CA ALA A 55 -18.81 -23.51 -2.12
C ALA A 55 -17.36 -23.78 -1.68
N ARG A 56 -16.59 -22.71 -1.38
CA ARG A 56 -15.19 -22.80 -0.96
C ARG A 56 -14.95 -21.93 0.29
N PRO A 57 -15.31 -22.38 1.51
CA PRO A 57 -15.24 -21.58 2.75
C PRO A 57 -13.85 -21.12 3.19
N SER A 58 -12.79 -21.62 2.58
CA SER A 58 -11.40 -21.21 2.86
C SER A 58 -10.79 -20.37 1.72
N ALA A 59 -11.58 -20.01 0.70
CA ALA A 59 -11.15 -19.14 -0.39
C ALA A 59 -11.00 -17.69 0.06
N TRP A 60 -11.81 -17.24 1.04
CA TRP A 60 -11.75 -15.87 1.56
C TRP A 60 -10.39 -15.53 2.18
N LEU A 61 -9.65 -16.50 2.72
CA LEU A 61 -8.27 -16.30 3.21
C LEU A 61 -7.32 -15.78 2.12
N ILE A 62 -7.64 -16.02 0.85
CA ILE A 62 -6.91 -15.49 -0.31
C ILE A 62 -7.64 -14.26 -0.86
N ALA A 63 -8.95 -14.40 -1.12
CA ALA A 63 -9.73 -13.39 -1.83
C ALA A 63 -9.86 -12.08 -1.03
N LEU A 64 -10.08 -12.16 0.29
CA LEU A 64 -10.26 -10.96 1.12
C LEU A 64 -9.01 -10.06 1.07
N PRO A 65 -7.78 -10.54 1.41
CA PRO A 65 -6.61 -9.67 1.31
C PRO A 65 -6.23 -9.31 -0.14
N ALA A 66 -6.48 -10.19 -1.12
CA ALA A 66 -6.14 -9.90 -2.52
C ALA A 66 -6.99 -8.78 -3.12
N LEU A 67 -8.29 -8.74 -2.80
CA LEU A 67 -9.23 -7.73 -3.30
C LEU A 67 -9.25 -6.46 -2.45
N TRP A 68 -8.80 -6.52 -1.20
CA TRP A 68 -8.81 -5.40 -0.24
C TRP A 68 -8.36 -4.05 -0.82
N PRO A 69 -7.25 -3.97 -1.60
CA PRO A 69 -6.74 -2.70 -2.09
C PRO A 69 -7.55 -2.09 -3.23
N ILE A 70 -8.38 -2.89 -3.92
CA ILE A 70 -8.98 -2.52 -5.21
C ILE A 70 -10.51 -2.53 -5.23
N ILE A 71 -11.14 -2.97 -4.13
CA ILE A 71 -12.57 -3.27 -4.14
C ILE A 71 -13.48 -2.04 -3.97
N ASP A 72 -13.04 -1.02 -3.24
CA ASP A 72 -13.90 0.12 -2.90
C ASP A 72 -14.04 1.09 -4.07
N LEU A 73 -15.27 1.48 -4.38
CA LEU A 73 -15.63 2.40 -5.46
C LEU A 73 -16.08 3.76 -4.93
N ALA A 74 -15.75 4.11 -3.69
CA ALA A 74 -16.17 5.38 -3.06
C ALA A 74 -15.95 6.63 -3.94
N PRO A 75 -14.83 6.79 -4.70
CA PRO A 75 -14.68 7.94 -5.60
C PRO A 75 -15.67 7.98 -6.77
N LEU A 76 -16.26 6.83 -7.13
CA LEU A 76 -17.27 6.69 -8.18
C LEU A 76 -18.69 6.79 -7.61
N THR A 77 -18.94 6.23 -6.43
CA THR A 77 -20.28 6.11 -5.84
C THR A 77 -20.59 7.22 -4.83
N GLY A 78 -19.60 7.94 -4.30
CA GLY A 78 -19.77 8.90 -3.21
C GLY A 78 -19.95 8.24 -1.83
N TRP A 79 -20.14 6.92 -1.77
CA TRP A 79 -20.43 6.21 -0.54
C TRP A 79 -19.16 5.85 0.23
N ILE A 80 -19.03 6.39 1.44
CA ILE A 80 -17.87 6.17 2.33
C ILE A 80 -18.23 5.43 3.63
N HIS A 81 -19.53 5.32 3.96
CA HIS A 81 -20.02 4.75 5.21
C HIS A 81 -20.23 3.24 5.10
N PHE A 82 -20.94 2.79 4.05
CA PHE A 82 -21.16 1.38 3.72
C PHE A 82 -20.57 1.08 2.34
N THR A 83 -19.35 0.53 2.30
CA THR A 83 -18.55 0.36 1.08
C THR A 83 -18.50 -1.08 0.61
N GLU A 84 -17.93 -1.30 -0.57
CA GLU A 84 -17.79 -2.63 -1.19
C GLU A 84 -16.92 -3.59 -0.36
N SER A 85 -15.93 -3.07 0.37
CA SER A 85 -15.12 -3.88 1.29
C SER A 85 -15.95 -4.41 2.47
N ASP A 86 -16.93 -3.65 2.96
CA ASP A 86 -17.88 -4.14 3.97
C ASP A 86 -18.75 -5.25 3.38
N ALA A 87 -19.27 -5.04 2.17
CA ALA A 87 -20.05 -6.05 1.44
C ALA A 87 -19.24 -7.34 1.19
N LEU A 88 -17.95 -7.24 0.87
CA LEU A 88 -17.08 -8.42 0.73
C LEU A 88 -16.96 -9.20 2.04
N VAL A 89 -16.75 -8.51 3.18
CA VAL A 89 -16.70 -9.18 4.49
C VAL A 89 -18.04 -9.84 4.82
N LEU A 90 -19.15 -9.15 4.60
CA LEU A 90 -20.49 -9.69 4.82
C LEU A 90 -20.77 -10.90 3.92
N ALA A 91 -20.31 -10.90 2.67
CA ALA A 91 -20.42 -12.04 1.76
C ALA A 91 -19.63 -13.25 2.27
N VAL A 92 -18.45 -13.03 2.87
CA VAL A 92 -17.68 -14.09 3.53
C VAL A 92 -18.47 -14.66 4.72
N VAL A 93 -19.00 -13.81 5.58
CA VAL A 93 -19.75 -14.21 6.78
C VAL A 93 -21.03 -14.97 6.38
N ALA A 94 -21.78 -14.48 5.41
CA ALA A 94 -22.96 -15.15 4.87
C ALA A 94 -22.62 -16.51 4.24
N GLY A 95 -21.67 -16.56 3.31
CA GLY A 95 -21.32 -17.80 2.60
C GLY A 95 -20.74 -18.87 3.52
N VAL A 96 -19.78 -18.51 4.38
CA VAL A 96 -19.18 -19.44 5.36
C VAL A 96 -20.19 -19.82 6.43
N GLY A 97 -20.98 -18.87 6.93
CA GLY A 97 -22.01 -19.11 7.95
C GLY A 97 -23.11 -20.06 7.47
N LEU A 98 -23.64 -19.86 6.26
CA LEU A 98 -24.59 -20.79 5.64
C LEU A 98 -23.98 -22.20 5.52
N ARG A 99 -22.72 -22.28 5.07
CA ARG A 99 -22.05 -23.57 4.93
C ARG A 99 -21.87 -24.29 6.26
N GLU A 100 -21.41 -23.62 7.31
CA GLU A 100 -21.19 -24.25 8.63
C GLU A 100 -22.51 -24.53 9.36
N ALA A 101 -23.58 -23.77 9.08
CA ALA A 101 -24.91 -24.03 9.64
C ALA A 101 -25.59 -25.25 9.00
N LEU A 102 -25.45 -25.42 7.67
CA LEU A 102 -26.13 -26.46 6.90
C LEU A 102 -25.35 -27.78 6.79
N ALA A 103 -24.00 -27.73 6.78
CA ALA A 103 -23.19 -28.93 6.53
C ALA A 103 -23.12 -29.88 7.73
N PRO A 104 -23.01 -31.21 7.48
CA PRO A 104 -22.72 -32.18 8.54
C PRO A 104 -21.35 -31.87 9.17
N PRO A 105 -21.15 -32.20 10.47
CA PRO A 105 -19.94 -31.83 11.17
C PRO A 105 -18.74 -32.59 10.58
N LEU A 106 -17.81 -31.85 9.96
CA LEU A 106 -16.61 -32.43 9.38
C LEU A 106 -15.66 -32.95 10.49
N PRO A 107 -14.99 -34.09 10.28
CA PRO A 107 -13.97 -34.59 11.20
C PRO A 107 -12.77 -33.63 11.24
N VAL A 108 -12.35 -33.27 12.45
CA VAL A 108 -11.18 -32.41 12.67
C VAL A 108 -9.91 -33.18 12.31
N ARG A 109 -9.14 -32.68 11.33
CA ARG A 109 -7.83 -33.25 10.97
C ARG A 109 -6.72 -32.50 11.70
N GLY A 110 -6.13 -33.14 12.71
CA GLY A 110 -4.98 -32.60 13.46
C GLY A 110 -5.34 -31.40 14.35
N ALA A 111 -4.31 -30.71 14.84
CA ALA A 111 -4.49 -29.53 15.69
C ALA A 111 -4.97 -28.32 14.85
N PRO A 112 -5.92 -27.49 15.36
CA PRO A 112 -6.44 -26.34 14.63
C PRO A 112 -5.37 -25.28 14.42
N ALA A 113 -5.35 -24.61 13.27
CA ALA A 113 -4.38 -23.56 12.96
C ALA A 113 -4.43 -22.39 13.95
N PHE A 114 -5.64 -22.03 14.39
CA PHE A 114 -5.89 -20.93 15.31
C PHE A 114 -6.51 -21.48 16.59
N ARG A 115 -5.97 -21.08 17.74
CA ARG A 115 -6.47 -21.41 19.06
C ARG A 115 -6.68 -20.14 19.86
N LEU A 116 -7.93 -19.89 20.24
CA LEU A 116 -8.27 -18.83 21.17
C LEU A 116 -7.59 -19.10 22.52
N SER A 117 -6.71 -18.18 22.92
CA SER A 117 -6.08 -18.21 24.24
C SER A 117 -6.85 -17.30 25.21
N PRO A 118 -6.80 -17.55 26.53
CA PRO A 118 -7.40 -16.64 27.50
C PRO A 118 -6.87 -15.20 27.37
N VAL A 119 -5.58 -15.05 27.05
CA VAL A 119 -4.95 -13.75 26.79
C VAL A 119 -5.55 -13.08 25.55
N ALA A 120 -5.71 -13.82 24.44
CA ALA A 120 -6.33 -13.29 23.22
C ALA A 120 -7.77 -12.84 23.47
N LEU A 121 -8.54 -13.63 24.24
CA LEU A 121 -9.91 -13.29 24.63
C LEU A 121 -9.95 -12.03 25.50
N LEU A 122 -9.11 -11.96 26.53
CA LEU A 122 -9.01 -10.79 27.41
C LEU A 122 -8.68 -9.52 26.62
N VAL A 123 -7.67 -9.58 25.75
CA VAL A 123 -7.29 -8.45 24.89
C VAL A 123 -8.42 -8.03 23.96
N ALA A 124 -9.15 -8.98 23.36
CA ALA A 124 -10.33 -8.65 22.54
C ALA A 124 -11.41 -7.96 23.35
N VAL A 125 -11.77 -8.50 24.51
CA VAL A 125 -12.83 -7.93 25.36
C VAL A 125 -12.46 -6.51 25.78
N LEU A 126 -11.23 -6.31 26.28
CA LEU A 126 -10.76 -4.99 26.68
C LEU A 126 -10.78 -3.97 25.54
N TRP A 127 -10.38 -4.39 24.34
CA TRP A 127 -10.38 -3.52 23.17
C TRP A 127 -11.81 -3.21 22.69
N LEU A 128 -12.73 -4.18 22.71
CA LEU A 128 -14.15 -3.95 22.42
C LEU A 128 -14.80 -3.01 23.43
N VAL A 129 -14.44 -3.11 24.70
CA VAL A 129 -14.91 -2.18 25.74
C VAL A 129 -14.44 -0.76 25.42
N SER A 130 -13.18 -0.58 25.02
CA SER A 130 -12.66 0.74 24.60
C SER A 130 -13.45 1.33 23.44
N TYR A 131 -13.67 0.56 22.37
CA TYR A 131 -14.46 1.00 21.22
C TYR A 131 -15.93 1.25 21.58
N GLY A 132 -16.52 0.41 22.43
CA GLY A 132 -17.91 0.56 22.89
C GLY A 132 -18.10 1.82 23.71
N VAL A 133 -17.19 2.12 24.63
CA VAL A 133 -17.19 3.36 25.42
C VAL A 133 -17.02 4.58 24.53
N SER A 134 -16.04 4.56 23.62
CA SER A 134 -15.79 5.66 22.70
C SER A 134 -16.96 5.88 21.73
N ALA A 135 -17.57 4.81 21.21
CA ALA A 135 -18.75 4.90 20.36
C ALA A 135 -19.99 5.42 21.12
N TRP A 136 -20.17 5.03 22.38
CA TRP A 136 -21.24 5.56 23.23
C TRP A 136 -21.11 7.06 23.48
N ARG A 137 -19.87 7.59 23.46
CA ARG A 137 -19.61 9.04 23.57
C ARG A 137 -19.88 9.80 22.28
N THR A 138 -20.06 9.14 21.14
CA THR A 138 -20.42 9.80 19.89
C THR A 138 -21.94 10.00 19.84
N PRO A 139 -22.45 11.24 19.94
CA PRO A 139 -23.88 11.48 19.91
C PRO A 139 -24.42 11.15 18.51
N ILE A 140 -25.21 10.09 18.38
CA ILE A 140 -25.91 9.76 17.14
C ILE A 140 -27.22 10.55 17.12
N PRO A 141 -27.43 11.49 16.20
CA PRO A 141 -28.70 12.20 16.09
C PRO A 141 -29.81 11.19 15.82
N LEU A 142 -30.82 11.17 16.68
CA LEU A 142 -32.06 10.45 16.43
C LEU A 142 -32.92 11.28 15.46
N PRO A 143 -33.70 10.64 14.57
CA PRO A 143 -34.21 11.20 13.31
C PRO A 143 -34.98 12.53 13.36
N PRO A 144 -35.19 13.20 12.19
CA PRO A 144 -35.10 12.62 10.84
C PRO A 144 -33.66 12.43 10.31
N PHE A 145 -33.42 11.29 9.64
CA PHE A 145 -32.18 11.02 8.92
C PHE A 145 -32.07 12.00 7.74
N ASP A 146 -31.22 13.02 7.89
CA ASP A 146 -30.88 13.99 6.85
C ASP A 146 -29.77 13.40 5.94
N ALA A 147 -29.89 13.59 4.63
CA ALA A 147 -28.85 13.23 3.65
C ALA A 147 -27.50 13.91 3.97
N SER A 148 -27.52 15.09 4.58
CA SER A 148 -26.34 15.80 5.07
C SER A 148 -25.52 14.99 6.07
N LEU A 149 -26.11 14.02 6.77
CA LEU A 149 -25.37 13.14 7.68
C LEU A 149 -24.34 12.27 6.94
N PHE A 150 -24.55 12.01 5.65
CA PHE A 150 -23.62 11.25 4.82
C PHE A 150 -22.54 12.14 4.16
N ALA A 151 -22.66 13.46 4.27
CA ALA A 151 -21.78 14.45 3.63
C ALA A 151 -20.46 14.67 4.39
N GLY A 152 -19.62 13.61 4.41
CA GLY A 152 -18.23 13.69 4.84
C GLY A 152 -17.95 13.37 6.31
N TYR A 153 -16.77 13.76 6.80
CA TYR A 153 -16.25 13.30 8.10
C TYR A 153 -16.63 14.17 9.31
N LYS A 154 -17.21 15.34 9.08
CA LYS A 154 -17.62 16.27 10.15
C LYS A 154 -19.00 15.94 10.72
N THR A 155 -19.60 14.82 10.31
CA THR A 155 -20.94 14.41 10.75
C THR A 155 -20.84 13.35 11.84
N PRO A 156 -21.90 13.20 12.67
CA PRO A 156 -21.95 12.13 13.66
C PRO A 156 -21.84 10.70 13.09
N LEU A 157 -22.23 10.47 11.83
CA LEU A 157 -22.14 9.16 11.19
C LEU A 157 -20.69 8.70 10.98
N ASN A 158 -19.72 9.62 11.02
CA ASN A 158 -18.30 9.25 10.95
C ASN A 158 -17.89 8.31 12.10
N GLY A 159 -18.50 8.42 13.29
CA GLY A 159 -18.25 7.47 14.38
C GLY A 159 -18.73 6.05 14.05
N LEU A 160 -19.89 5.91 13.42
CA LEU A 160 -20.38 4.61 12.94
C LEU A 160 -19.51 4.05 11.82
N ARG A 161 -19.00 4.91 10.94
CA ARG A 161 -18.02 4.54 9.90
C ARG A 161 -16.79 3.87 10.52
N LEU A 162 -16.27 4.40 11.62
CA LEU A 162 -15.11 3.82 12.31
C LEU A 162 -15.46 2.57 13.14
N LEU A 163 -16.67 2.50 13.70
CA LEU A 163 -17.14 1.37 14.51
C LEU A 163 -17.30 0.07 13.71
N LYS A 164 -17.51 0.16 12.40
CA LYS A 164 -17.76 -1.02 11.55
C LYS A 164 -16.59 -2.01 11.53
N ALA A 165 -15.34 -1.55 11.56
CA ALA A 165 -14.17 -2.43 11.50
C ALA A 165 -14.10 -3.44 12.67
N PRO A 166 -14.26 -3.03 13.95
CA PRO A 166 -14.45 -3.94 15.08
C PRO A 166 -15.55 -4.98 14.85
N LEU A 167 -16.73 -4.52 14.41
CA LEU A 167 -17.91 -5.37 14.26
C LEU A 167 -17.71 -6.43 13.17
N LEU A 168 -17.18 -6.00 12.02
CA LEU A 168 -16.83 -6.88 10.91
C LEU A 168 -15.77 -7.92 11.31
N LEU A 169 -14.78 -7.53 12.12
CA LEU A 169 -13.81 -8.48 12.66
C LEU A 169 -14.51 -9.56 13.50
N LEU A 170 -15.39 -9.18 14.43
CA LEU A 170 -16.10 -10.13 15.29
C LEU A 170 -16.90 -11.15 14.48
N MET A 171 -17.56 -10.71 13.41
CA MET A 171 -18.27 -11.60 12.49
C MET A 171 -17.31 -12.52 11.71
N LEU A 172 -16.11 -12.05 11.39
CA LEU A 172 -15.07 -12.86 10.73
C LEU A 172 -14.38 -13.87 11.64
N LEU A 173 -14.31 -13.65 12.96
CA LEU A 173 -13.54 -14.50 13.86
C LEU A 173 -13.97 -15.98 13.82
N PRO A 174 -15.27 -16.34 13.85
CA PRO A 174 -15.67 -17.75 13.76
C PRO A 174 -15.39 -18.35 12.39
N CYS A 175 -15.49 -17.54 11.32
CA CYS A 175 -15.10 -17.95 9.96
C CYS A 175 -13.61 -18.29 9.87
N LEU A 176 -12.75 -17.52 10.56
CA LEU A 176 -11.31 -17.77 10.67
C LEU A 176 -11.01 -19.07 11.40
N HIS A 177 -11.66 -19.30 12.54
CA HIS A 177 -11.48 -20.54 13.29
C HIS A 177 -12.02 -21.75 12.51
N ALA A 178 -13.15 -21.61 11.80
CA ALA A 178 -13.67 -22.66 10.92
C ALA A 178 -12.69 -23.02 9.79
N ALA A 179 -12.14 -22.01 9.09
CA ALA A 179 -11.14 -22.23 8.06
C ALA A 179 -9.85 -22.87 8.63
N GLY A 180 -9.41 -22.43 9.81
CA GLY A 180 -8.25 -22.98 10.52
C GLY A 180 -8.43 -24.43 10.99
N ARG A 181 -9.63 -24.83 11.39
CA ARG A 181 -9.99 -26.23 11.71
C ARG A 181 -9.99 -27.09 10.44
N ALA A 182 -10.60 -26.60 9.36
CA ALA A 182 -10.77 -27.36 8.12
C ALA A 182 -9.45 -27.58 7.35
N ARG A 183 -8.50 -26.65 7.44
CA ARG A 183 -7.26 -26.67 6.65
C ARG A 183 -5.98 -26.91 7.47
N GLY A 184 -6.03 -26.82 8.80
CA GLY A 184 -4.84 -26.88 9.64
C GLY A 184 -3.76 -25.89 9.16
N ALA A 185 -2.51 -26.34 9.12
CA ALA A 185 -1.37 -25.51 8.70
C ALA A 185 -1.49 -24.91 7.28
N SER A 186 -2.32 -25.47 6.39
CA SER A 186 -2.54 -24.93 5.04
C SER A 186 -3.29 -23.58 5.06
N ALA A 187 -4.06 -23.29 6.12
CA ALA A 187 -4.75 -22.01 6.27
C ALA A 187 -3.77 -20.83 6.22
N PHE A 188 -2.61 -20.98 6.84
CA PHE A 188 -1.59 -19.94 6.85
C PHE A 188 -0.97 -19.71 5.47
N SER A 189 -0.77 -20.78 4.69
CA SER A 189 -0.23 -20.65 3.32
C SER A 189 -1.20 -19.89 2.42
N ARG A 190 -2.51 -20.11 2.60
CA ARG A 190 -3.56 -19.35 1.89
C ARG A 190 -3.56 -17.89 2.28
N LEU A 191 -3.45 -17.59 3.58
CA LEU A 191 -3.37 -16.21 4.04
C LEU A 191 -2.11 -15.51 3.50
N THR A 192 -0.95 -16.15 3.52
CA THR A 192 0.28 -15.57 2.94
C THR A 192 0.13 -15.35 1.44
N LEU A 193 -0.50 -16.27 0.72
CA LEU A 193 -0.82 -16.05 -0.69
C LEU A 193 -1.76 -14.86 -0.86
N GLY A 194 -2.81 -14.74 -0.04
CA GLY A 194 -3.72 -13.59 -0.02
C GLY A 194 -2.98 -12.28 0.20
N MET A 195 -2.15 -12.17 1.26
CA MET A 195 -1.37 -10.97 1.56
C MET A 195 -0.36 -10.64 0.43
N THR A 196 0.24 -11.66 -0.19
CA THR A 196 1.15 -11.46 -1.34
C THR A 196 0.40 -10.96 -2.57
N LEU A 197 -0.78 -11.53 -2.85
CA LEU A 197 -1.63 -11.05 -3.95
C LEU A 197 -2.18 -9.65 -3.66
N GLY A 198 -2.46 -9.33 -2.39
CA GLY A 198 -2.85 -8.00 -1.94
C GLY A 198 -1.74 -6.97 -2.09
N LEU A 199 -0.49 -7.34 -1.84
CA LEU A 199 0.66 -6.52 -2.21
C LEU A 199 0.72 -6.32 -3.72
N LEU A 200 0.59 -7.40 -4.50
CA LEU A 200 0.63 -7.34 -5.96
C LEU A 200 -0.46 -6.44 -6.54
N THR A 201 -1.71 -6.57 -6.11
CA THR A 201 -2.83 -5.77 -6.63
C THR A 201 -2.67 -4.30 -6.28
N ALA A 202 -2.30 -3.96 -5.04
CA ALA A 202 -1.98 -2.58 -4.65
C ALA A 202 -0.85 -2.00 -5.50
N SER A 203 0.20 -2.79 -5.75
CA SER A 203 1.40 -2.34 -6.47
C SER A 203 1.17 -2.20 -7.97
N LEU A 204 0.36 -3.08 -8.58
CA LEU A 204 -0.04 -2.97 -9.99
C LEU A 204 -0.87 -1.71 -10.23
N VAL A 205 -1.79 -1.40 -9.31
CA VAL A 205 -2.56 -0.16 -9.37
C VAL A 205 -1.67 1.06 -9.18
N ALA A 206 -0.72 1.02 -8.24
CA ALA A 206 0.25 2.09 -8.06
C ALA A 206 1.10 2.32 -9.34
N ALA A 207 1.51 1.25 -10.01
CA ALA A 207 2.22 1.33 -11.28
C ALA A 207 1.34 1.91 -12.41
N TRP A 208 0.08 1.46 -12.52
CA TRP A 208 -0.87 2.00 -13.48
C TRP A 208 -1.13 3.50 -13.24
N GLU A 209 -1.37 3.91 -12.00
CA GLU A 209 -1.58 5.31 -11.64
C GLU A 209 -0.38 6.16 -12.08
N ARG A 210 0.83 5.65 -11.86
CA ARG A 210 2.04 6.37 -12.27
C ARG A 210 2.22 6.45 -13.76
N ASP A 211 1.96 5.37 -14.49
CA ASP A 211 1.99 5.38 -15.95
C ASP A 211 0.94 6.36 -16.51
N ALA A 212 -0.24 6.40 -15.88
CA ALA A 212 -1.32 7.28 -16.25
C ALA A 212 -1.01 8.77 -16.01
N PHE A 213 -0.36 9.14 -14.91
CA PHE A 213 -0.22 10.56 -14.53
C PHE A 213 1.20 11.12 -14.72
N PRO A 214 2.20 10.86 -13.84
CA PRO A 214 3.53 11.43 -13.97
C PRO A 214 4.45 10.72 -14.98
N GLY A 215 4.17 9.45 -15.31
CA GLY A 215 5.06 8.52 -16.00
C GLY A 215 5.84 7.59 -15.05
N LEU A 216 6.12 6.36 -15.49
CA LEU A 216 6.75 5.33 -14.67
C LEU A 216 8.14 5.73 -14.11
N THR A 217 8.91 6.51 -14.87
CA THR A 217 10.29 6.89 -14.52
C THR A 217 10.44 8.35 -14.09
N ASN A 218 9.33 9.07 -13.90
CA ASN A 218 9.36 10.47 -13.47
C ASN A 218 9.33 10.59 -11.94
N PHE A 219 10.51 10.63 -11.32
CA PHE A 219 10.64 10.77 -9.86
C PHE A 219 10.93 12.22 -9.42
N SER A 220 10.87 13.17 -10.35
CA SER A 220 11.06 14.60 -10.06
C SER A 220 9.74 15.35 -9.86
N ALA A 221 8.63 14.85 -10.42
CA ALA A 221 7.32 15.46 -10.24
C ALA A 221 6.82 15.33 -8.78
N ASP A 222 6.18 16.39 -8.27
CA ASP A 222 5.45 16.38 -6.99
C ASP A 222 4.13 15.60 -7.12
N TYR A 223 4.25 14.29 -7.34
CA TYR A 223 3.13 13.37 -7.47
C TYR A 223 3.37 12.15 -6.57
N ARG A 224 2.53 11.99 -5.55
CA ARG A 224 2.58 10.84 -4.64
C ARG A 224 1.48 9.85 -4.99
N THR A 225 1.87 8.58 -5.11
CA THR A 225 0.94 7.53 -5.50
C THR A 225 -0.05 7.23 -4.38
N THR A 226 -1.34 7.11 -4.69
CA THR A 226 -2.37 6.78 -3.70
C THR A 226 -2.95 5.37 -3.86
N GLY A 227 -2.80 4.76 -5.03
CA GLY A 227 -3.51 3.53 -5.39
C GLY A 227 -5.04 3.74 -5.39
N LEU A 228 -5.81 2.66 -5.22
CA LEU A 228 -7.27 2.72 -5.03
C LEU A 228 -7.66 2.85 -3.54
N PHE A 229 -6.78 3.47 -2.75
CA PHE A 229 -7.04 3.81 -1.36
C PHE A 229 -7.77 5.16 -1.27
N TRP A 230 -9.09 5.13 -1.47
CA TRP A 230 -9.92 6.33 -1.45
C TRP A 230 -9.84 7.11 -0.13
N GLU A 231 -9.50 6.47 0.99
CA GLU A 231 -9.33 7.15 2.29
C GLU A 231 -8.26 8.24 2.23
N MET A 232 -7.40 8.22 1.21
CA MET A 232 -6.38 9.23 0.98
C MET A 232 -6.90 10.54 0.36
N HIS A 233 -8.22 10.69 0.10
CA HIS A 233 -8.82 11.89 -0.53
C HIS A 233 -8.70 13.19 0.29
N VAL A 234 -8.44 13.07 1.58
CA VAL A 234 -8.09 14.20 2.46
C VAL A 234 -6.66 14.07 2.99
N GLY A 235 -5.81 13.32 2.28
CA GLY A 235 -4.48 12.90 2.71
C GLY A 235 -4.50 11.65 3.58
N GLY A 236 -3.40 11.41 4.31
CA GLY A 236 -3.22 10.18 5.11
C GLY A 236 -2.32 9.16 4.41
N ALA A 237 -2.27 7.94 4.95
CA ALA A 237 -1.23 6.96 4.61
C ALA A 237 -1.77 5.51 4.50
N ALA A 238 -2.98 5.33 3.95
CA ALA A 238 -3.60 4.02 3.79
C ALA A 238 -2.77 3.07 2.91
N LEU A 239 -2.29 3.55 1.75
CA LEU A 239 -1.41 2.77 0.88
C LEU A 239 -0.12 2.37 1.61
N ASP A 240 0.52 3.32 2.31
CA ASP A 240 1.74 3.06 3.07
C ASP A 240 1.54 1.97 4.12
N ALA A 241 0.47 2.08 4.92
CA ALA A 241 0.14 1.11 5.94
C ALA A 241 -0.10 -0.29 5.36
N TRP A 242 -0.81 -0.38 4.23
CA TRP A 242 -1.04 -1.64 3.53
C TRP A 242 0.26 -2.26 2.97
N LEU A 243 1.11 -1.45 2.33
CA LEU A 243 2.40 -1.89 1.80
C LEU A 243 3.31 -2.38 2.93
N ALA A 244 3.42 -1.63 4.03
CA ALA A 244 4.20 -2.00 5.21
C ALA A 244 3.70 -3.31 5.85
N LEU A 245 2.37 -3.52 5.89
CA LEU A 245 1.76 -4.71 6.46
C LEU A 245 1.95 -5.95 5.59
N SER A 246 1.84 -5.82 4.26
CA SER A 246 1.81 -6.95 3.31
C SER A 246 3.19 -7.34 2.78
N PHE A 247 4.12 -6.39 2.63
CA PHE A 247 5.48 -6.63 2.12
C PHE A 247 6.24 -7.78 2.83
N PRO A 248 6.21 -7.89 4.17
CA PRO A 248 6.93 -8.95 4.87
C PRO A 248 6.43 -10.36 4.55
N PHE A 249 5.16 -10.52 4.14
CA PHE A 249 4.61 -11.81 3.75
C PHE A 249 5.18 -12.30 2.41
N ALA A 250 5.29 -11.42 1.43
CA ALA A 250 5.91 -11.73 0.14
C ALA A 250 7.41 -12.03 0.32
N LEU A 251 8.10 -11.24 1.14
CA LEU A 251 9.52 -11.47 1.44
C LEU A 251 9.76 -12.78 2.20
N ALA A 252 8.92 -13.09 3.19
CA ALA A 252 8.97 -14.39 3.85
C ALA A 252 8.71 -15.55 2.87
N GLY A 253 7.80 -15.38 1.92
CA GLY A 253 7.53 -16.35 0.85
C GLY A 253 8.74 -16.57 -0.06
N PHE A 254 9.40 -15.49 -0.47
CA PHE A 254 10.65 -15.52 -1.23
C PHE A 254 11.76 -16.29 -0.49
N LEU A 255 12.03 -15.91 0.76
CA LEU A 255 13.10 -16.49 1.58
C LEU A 255 12.88 -17.98 1.89
N ARG A 256 11.62 -18.42 1.94
CA ARG A 256 11.25 -19.81 2.30
C ARG A 256 11.05 -20.72 1.11
N SER A 257 10.76 -20.19 -0.09
CA SER A 257 10.63 -21.01 -1.28
C SER A 257 11.98 -21.66 -1.61
N ARG A 258 11.98 -22.87 -2.16
CA ARG A 258 13.18 -23.53 -2.75
C ARG A 258 13.04 -23.73 -4.25
N ASP A 259 11.83 -23.53 -4.77
CA ASP A 259 11.54 -23.63 -6.19
C ASP A 259 11.87 -22.29 -6.86
N LEU A 260 12.69 -22.34 -7.92
CA LEU A 260 13.15 -21.17 -8.63
C LEU A 260 11.98 -20.39 -9.24
N THR A 261 11.01 -21.08 -9.84
CA THR A 261 9.83 -20.44 -10.44
C THR A 261 9.05 -19.64 -9.39
N ARG A 262 8.72 -20.25 -8.25
CA ARG A 262 8.06 -19.56 -7.14
C ARG A 262 8.88 -18.40 -6.60
N ARG A 263 10.20 -18.54 -6.51
CA ARG A 263 11.07 -17.42 -6.08
C ARG A 263 11.06 -16.28 -7.06
N LEU A 264 11.12 -16.54 -8.36
CA LEU A 264 11.02 -15.52 -9.40
C LEU A 264 9.66 -14.83 -9.37
N LEU A 265 8.58 -15.56 -9.10
CA LEU A 265 7.26 -14.96 -8.90
C LEU A 265 7.22 -14.04 -7.66
N PHE A 266 7.73 -14.48 -6.51
CA PHE A 266 7.83 -13.61 -5.33
C PHE A 266 8.73 -12.40 -5.58
N LEU A 267 9.84 -12.59 -6.30
CA LEU A 267 10.76 -11.52 -6.67
C LEU A 267 10.07 -10.49 -7.57
N ALA A 268 9.26 -10.93 -8.53
CA ALA A 268 8.47 -10.03 -9.38
C ALA A 268 7.48 -9.20 -8.55
N VAL A 269 6.79 -9.84 -7.58
CA VAL A 269 5.91 -9.13 -6.65
C VAL A 269 6.68 -8.15 -5.76
N LEU A 270 7.86 -8.55 -5.25
CA LEU A 270 8.71 -7.68 -4.44
C LEU A 270 9.29 -6.52 -5.24
N ALA A 271 9.57 -6.71 -6.53
CA ALA A 271 10.08 -5.66 -7.41
C ALA A 271 9.01 -4.60 -7.66
N ILE A 272 7.78 -4.99 -8.03
CA ILE A 272 6.69 -4.04 -8.23
C ILE A 272 6.22 -3.43 -6.89
N GLY A 273 6.25 -4.20 -5.80
CA GLY A 273 5.98 -3.70 -4.45
C GLY A 273 7.02 -2.70 -3.97
N GLY A 274 8.30 -2.95 -4.25
CA GLY A 274 9.38 -2.00 -4.00
C GLY A 274 9.19 -0.72 -4.81
N TYR A 275 8.80 -0.83 -6.08
CA TYR A 275 8.45 0.34 -6.89
C TYR A 275 7.30 1.14 -6.26
N ALA A 276 6.20 0.49 -5.88
CA ALA A 276 5.07 1.15 -5.24
C ALA A 276 5.47 1.85 -3.93
N ILE A 277 6.29 1.19 -3.09
CA ILE A 277 6.84 1.78 -1.86
C ILE A 277 7.61 3.06 -2.18
N LEU A 278 8.54 3.02 -3.15
CA LEU A 278 9.35 4.19 -3.52
C LEU A 278 8.51 5.36 -4.02
N THR A 279 7.45 5.07 -4.76
CA THR A 279 6.69 6.11 -5.42
C THR A 279 5.57 6.70 -4.56
N THR A 280 5.42 6.24 -3.32
CA THR A 280 4.68 6.99 -2.30
C THR A 280 5.48 8.19 -1.79
N PHE A 281 6.81 8.18 -1.98
CA PHE A 281 7.73 9.21 -1.48
C PHE A 281 7.56 9.48 0.03
N SER A 282 7.24 8.43 0.78
CA SER A 282 6.96 8.47 2.21
C SER A 282 8.16 8.02 3.03
N ARG A 283 8.79 8.98 3.73
CA ARG A 283 9.90 8.71 4.67
C ARG A 283 9.46 7.73 5.77
N GLY A 284 8.22 7.85 6.25
CA GLY A 284 7.64 6.95 7.24
C GLY A 284 7.53 5.52 6.74
N LEU A 285 7.09 5.33 5.48
CA LEU A 285 7.05 4.01 4.86
C LEU A 285 8.44 3.40 4.67
N TYR A 286 9.45 4.19 4.28
CA TYR A 286 10.82 3.68 4.11
C TYR A 286 11.38 3.18 5.44
N ALA A 287 11.18 3.94 6.52
CA ALA A 287 11.55 3.51 7.86
C ALA A 287 10.79 2.24 8.27
N ALA A 288 9.47 2.19 7.99
CA ALA A 288 8.64 1.02 8.29
C ALA A 288 9.14 -0.26 7.60
N VAL A 289 9.46 -0.19 6.31
CA VAL A 289 10.01 -1.35 5.56
C VAL A 289 11.38 -1.76 6.12
N GLY A 290 12.23 -0.81 6.51
CA GLY A 290 13.49 -1.08 7.18
C GLY A 290 13.31 -1.83 8.51
N VAL A 291 12.41 -1.35 9.38
CA VAL A 291 12.06 -2.00 10.64
C VAL A 291 11.50 -3.41 10.40
N SER A 292 10.55 -3.55 9.46
CA SER A 292 9.98 -4.83 9.08
C SER A 292 11.04 -5.82 8.59
N LEU A 293 12.00 -5.38 7.78
CA LEU A 293 13.09 -6.22 7.28
C LEU A 293 13.96 -6.73 8.43
N VAL A 294 14.38 -5.84 9.33
CA VAL A 294 15.21 -6.21 10.50
C VAL A 294 14.48 -7.25 11.35
N LEU A 295 13.22 -7.01 11.70
CA LEU A 295 12.44 -7.92 12.52
C LEU A 295 12.15 -9.25 11.82
N LEU A 296 11.88 -9.24 10.51
CA LEU A 296 11.68 -10.46 9.74
C LEU A 296 12.93 -11.33 9.75
N LEU A 297 14.12 -10.73 9.56
CA LEU A 297 15.39 -11.45 9.56
C LEU A 297 15.75 -11.98 10.96
N LEU A 298 15.54 -11.18 12.01
CA LEU A 298 15.81 -11.60 13.39
C LEU A 298 14.87 -12.72 13.84
N ALA A 299 13.55 -12.57 13.64
CA ALA A 299 12.56 -13.58 14.01
C ALA A 299 12.63 -14.83 13.10
N GLY A 300 12.98 -14.65 11.82
CA GLY A 300 13.16 -15.74 10.87
C GLY A 300 14.28 -16.71 11.26
N ARG A 301 15.36 -16.21 11.88
CA ARG A 301 16.45 -17.06 12.41
C ARG A 301 15.96 -18.00 13.51
N ALA A 302 15.09 -17.52 14.40
CA ALA A 302 14.51 -18.34 15.48
C ALA A 302 13.55 -19.43 14.96
N SER A 303 12.92 -19.21 13.80
CA SER A 303 12.08 -20.23 13.15
C SER A 303 12.90 -21.28 12.38
N ALA A 304 14.05 -20.89 11.82
CA ALA A 304 14.92 -21.79 11.04
C ALA A 304 15.62 -22.84 11.93
N THR A 305 15.95 -22.51 13.18
CA THR A 305 16.60 -23.42 14.13
C THR A 305 15.70 -24.54 14.65
N ALA A 306 14.38 -24.47 14.41
CA ALA A 306 13.41 -25.44 14.90
C ALA A 306 13.05 -26.56 13.89
N MET A 307 13.53 -26.48 12.64
CA MET A 307 13.35 -27.56 11.65
C MET A 307 14.64 -28.39 11.52
N PRO A 308 14.56 -29.73 11.40
CA PRO A 308 15.74 -30.54 11.11
C PRO A 308 16.35 -30.09 9.79
N VAL A 309 17.53 -29.52 9.89
CA VAL A 309 18.30 -29.02 8.74
C VAL A 309 18.91 -30.24 8.07
N SER A 310 18.42 -30.65 6.89
CA SER A 310 19.19 -31.55 6.02
C SER A 310 20.56 -30.92 5.77
N PRO A 311 21.65 -31.72 5.70
CA PRO A 311 23.02 -31.23 5.56
C PRO A 311 23.26 -30.34 4.31
N ASP A 312 22.33 -30.33 3.36
CA ASP A 312 22.30 -29.50 2.14
C ASP A 312 21.65 -28.11 2.31
N ALA A 313 21.22 -27.72 3.52
CA ALA A 313 20.64 -26.41 3.72
C ALA A 313 21.67 -25.31 3.45
N SER A 314 21.29 -24.36 2.58
CA SER A 314 22.02 -23.14 2.27
C SER A 314 22.57 -22.50 3.54
N ARG A 315 23.90 -22.60 3.72
CA ARG A 315 24.62 -21.98 4.83
C ARG A 315 24.29 -20.47 4.84
N PRO A 316 24.18 -19.83 6.02
CA PRO A 316 24.01 -18.38 6.08
C PRO A 316 25.10 -17.70 5.25
N LEU A 317 24.69 -16.69 4.48
CA LEU A 317 25.61 -15.87 3.71
C LEU A 317 26.73 -15.39 4.65
N PRO A 318 28.02 -15.60 4.31
CA PRO A 318 29.13 -15.15 5.15
C PRO A 318 29.02 -13.64 5.38
N GLY A 319 29.49 -13.13 6.52
CA GLY A 319 29.40 -11.69 6.85
C GLY A 319 29.94 -10.77 5.74
N GLY A 320 30.94 -11.23 4.99
CA GLY A 320 31.47 -10.52 3.82
C GLY A 320 30.45 -10.31 2.68
N ALA A 321 29.47 -11.20 2.51
CA ALA A 321 28.42 -11.06 1.49
C ALA A 321 27.47 -9.90 1.81
N TRP A 322 27.15 -9.70 3.09
CA TRP A 322 26.34 -8.57 3.55
C TRP A 322 27.07 -7.24 3.36
N LEU A 323 28.37 -7.22 3.68
CA LEU A 323 29.21 -6.05 3.42
C LEU A 323 29.28 -5.73 1.93
N ALA A 324 29.49 -6.74 1.08
CA ALA A 324 29.50 -6.56 -0.37
C ALA A 324 28.15 -6.04 -0.91
N ALA A 325 27.03 -6.54 -0.39
CA ALA A 325 25.70 -6.02 -0.73
C ALA A 325 25.53 -4.55 -0.31
N ALA A 326 25.99 -4.17 0.89
CA ALA A 326 25.94 -2.79 1.37
C ALA A 326 26.79 -1.85 0.51
N VAL A 327 28.03 -2.25 0.17
CA VAL A 327 28.92 -1.49 -0.72
C VAL A 327 28.31 -1.34 -2.11
N LEU A 328 27.68 -2.40 -2.64
CA LEU A 328 26.99 -2.35 -3.94
C LEU A 328 25.79 -1.38 -3.92
N ILE A 329 25.01 -1.36 -2.83
CA ILE A 329 23.91 -0.40 -2.66
C ILE A 329 24.44 1.04 -2.64
N GLY A 330 25.50 1.33 -1.86
CA GLY A 330 26.13 2.65 -1.85
C GLY A 330 26.70 3.06 -3.20
N SER A 331 27.30 2.11 -3.93
CA SER A 331 27.81 2.31 -5.29
C SER A 331 26.69 2.63 -6.29
N ALA A 332 25.53 1.98 -6.15
CA ALA A 332 24.36 2.27 -6.97
C ALA A 332 23.84 3.70 -6.78
N MET A 333 23.84 4.20 -5.54
CA MET A 333 23.47 5.60 -5.25
C MET A 333 24.43 6.58 -5.93
N ALA A 334 25.75 6.35 -5.82
CA ALA A 334 26.75 7.18 -6.48
C ALA A 334 26.66 7.13 -8.02
N ALA A 335 26.43 5.94 -8.59
CA ALA A 335 26.25 5.77 -10.02
C ALA A 335 24.97 6.44 -10.55
N PHE A 336 23.89 6.43 -9.76
CA PHE A 336 22.66 7.14 -10.12
C PHE A 336 22.80 8.66 -9.98
N ALA A 337 23.47 9.14 -8.92
CA ALA A 337 23.72 10.57 -8.71
C ALA A 337 24.47 11.20 -9.89
N GLY A 338 25.49 10.52 -10.42
CA GLY A 338 26.28 11.03 -11.54
C GLY A 338 25.74 10.65 -12.92
N GLY A 339 25.24 9.42 -13.11
CA GLY A 339 24.89 8.89 -14.44
C GLY A 339 23.40 8.65 -14.68
N GLY A 340 22.53 9.01 -13.74
CA GLY A 340 21.08 8.76 -13.77
C GLY A 340 20.73 7.28 -13.95
N TYR A 341 19.56 7.01 -14.55
CA TYR A 341 19.08 5.64 -14.81
C TYR A 341 20.04 4.82 -15.67
N ARG A 342 20.76 5.47 -16.59
CA ARG A 342 21.66 4.79 -17.54
C ARG A 342 22.93 4.31 -16.86
N GLY A 343 23.56 5.15 -16.04
CA GLY A 343 24.72 4.78 -15.22
C GLY A 343 24.37 3.68 -14.21
N LEU A 344 23.21 3.80 -13.56
CA LEU A 344 22.70 2.77 -12.66
C LEU A 344 22.45 1.42 -13.37
N ALA A 345 21.80 1.44 -14.54
CA ALA A 345 21.56 0.23 -15.33
C ALA A 345 22.87 -0.45 -15.77
N ALA A 346 23.88 0.34 -16.15
CA ALA A 346 25.20 -0.19 -16.50
C ALA A 346 25.91 -0.83 -15.30
N LEU A 347 25.85 -0.20 -14.11
CA LEU A 347 26.39 -0.79 -12.88
C LEU A 347 25.68 -2.10 -12.52
N ILE A 348 24.34 -2.15 -12.59
CA ILE A 348 23.56 -3.37 -12.31
C ILE A 348 23.90 -4.48 -13.32
N GLY A 349 24.00 -4.14 -14.62
CA GLY A 349 24.39 -5.08 -15.66
C GLY A 349 25.78 -5.67 -15.41
N PHE A 350 26.76 -4.83 -15.05
CA PHE A 350 28.09 -5.27 -14.64
C PHE A 350 28.04 -6.16 -13.39
N ALA A 351 27.33 -5.74 -12.34
CA ALA A 351 27.25 -6.51 -11.09
C ALA A 351 26.58 -7.87 -11.29
N LEU A 352 25.59 -7.98 -12.18
CA LEU A 352 24.99 -9.25 -12.58
C LEU A 352 25.99 -10.14 -13.33
N ALA A 353 26.74 -9.59 -14.28
CA ALA A 353 27.81 -10.32 -14.97
C ALA A 353 28.87 -10.81 -13.98
N ALA A 354 29.31 -9.95 -13.04
CA ALA A 354 30.24 -10.28 -11.97
C ALA A 354 29.70 -11.39 -11.05
N TYR A 355 28.41 -11.36 -10.71
CA TYR A 355 27.77 -12.42 -9.93
C TYR A 355 27.81 -13.77 -10.66
N LEU A 356 27.42 -13.79 -11.94
CA LEU A 356 27.35 -15.01 -12.76
C LEU A 356 28.73 -15.63 -13.00
N PHE A 357 29.76 -14.78 -13.17
CA PHE A 357 31.13 -15.21 -13.45
C PHE A 357 32.00 -15.45 -12.23
N GLY A 358 31.71 -14.81 -11.10
CA GLY A 358 32.58 -14.79 -9.93
C GLY A 358 32.91 -16.19 -9.37
N ASP A 359 32.04 -17.18 -9.56
CA ASP A 359 32.29 -18.57 -9.16
C ASP A 359 33.07 -19.37 -10.22
N ILE A 360 32.77 -19.16 -11.51
CA ILE A 360 33.47 -19.78 -12.64
C ILE A 360 34.94 -19.38 -12.64
N ALA A 361 35.22 -18.09 -12.42
CA ALA A 361 36.55 -17.51 -12.43
C ALA A 361 37.46 -18.01 -11.28
N ARG A 362 36.91 -18.61 -10.22
CA ARG A 362 37.70 -19.21 -9.13
C ARG A 362 38.38 -20.53 -9.51
N ARG A 363 38.02 -21.13 -10.65
CA ARG A 363 38.71 -22.31 -11.19
C ARG A 363 40.08 -21.97 -11.78
N LEU A 364 40.28 -20.72 -12.18
CA LEU A 364 41.51 -20.24 -12.79
C LEU A 364 42.65 -20.18 -11.76
N GLY A 365 43.89 -20.40 -12.20
CA GLY A 365 45.07 -20.15 -11.37
C GLY A 365 45.24 -18.66 -11.05
N HIS A 366 45.99 -18.32 -10.00
CA HIS A 366 46.20 -16.92 -9.58
C HIS A 366 46.74 -16.04 -10.73
N GLY A 367 47.76 -16.52 -11.46
CA GLY A 367 48.33 -15.79 -12.61
C GLY A 367 47.33 -15.56 -13.74
N GLN A 368 46.47 -16.54 -14.05
CA GLN A 368 45.42 -16.41 -15.05
C GLN A 368 44.35 -15.39 -14.64
N ARG A 369 43.99 -15.31 -13.35
CA ARG A 369 43.04 -14.31 -12.83
C ARG A 369 43.61 -12.91 -12.96
N MET A 370 44.87 -12.70 -12.59
CA MET A 370 45.53 -11.39 -12.68
C MET A 370 45.70 -10.95 -14.13
N LEU A 371 46.12 -11.86 -15.02
CA LEU A 371 46.20 -11.60 -16.45
C LEU A 371 44.83 -11.20 -17.04
N ALA A 372 43.77 -11.96 -16.71
CA ALA A 372 42.43 -11.69 -17.21
C ALA A 372 41.87 -10.34 -16.71
N LEU A 373 42.05 -10.02 -15.42
CA LEU A 373 41.62 -8.74 -14.85
C LEU A 373 42.37 -7.57 -15.49
N GLY A 374 43.70 -7.66 -15.63
CA GLY A 374 44.51 -6.64 -16.30
C GLY A 374 44.15 -6.46 -17.77
N ALA A 375 44.06 -7.56 -18.53
CA ALA A 375 43.65 -7.54 -19.92
C ALA A 375 42.22 -6.98 -20.09
N GLY A 376 41.32 -7.30 -19.16
CA GLY A 376 39.96 -6.78 -19.14
C GLY A 376 39.87 -5.28 -18.90
N VAL A 377 40.68 -4.73 -17.97
CA VAL A 377 40.75 -3.28 -17.75
C VAL A 377 41.32 -2.56 -18.97
N LEU A 378 42.39 -3.08 -19.58
CA LEU A 378 42.98 -2.54 -20.81
C LEU A 378 41.99 -2.59 -21.99
N PHE A 379 41.29 -3.72 -22.15
CA PHE A 379 40.27 -3.87 -23.18
C PHE A 379 39.07 -2.95 -22.92
N GLY A 380 38.68 -2.79 -21.66
CA GLY A 380 37.68 -1.82 -21.23
C GLY A 380 38.08 -0.38 -21.53
N ALA A 381 39.37 -0.03 -21.43
CA ALA A 381 39.85 1.31 -21.76
C ALA A 381 39.63 1.69 -23.24
N VAL A 382 39.57 0.71 -24.15
CA VAL A 382 39.18 0.95 -25.55
C VAL A 382 37.78 1.57 -25.64
N THR A 383 36.89 1.26 -24.69
CA THR A 383 35.54 1.85 -24.68
C THR A 383 35.54 3.35 -24.37
N LEU A 384 36.64 3.95 -23.92
CA LEU A 384 36.77 5.41 -23.79
C LEU A 384 36.67 6.14 -25.13
N LEU A 385 36.91 5.44 -26.25
CA LEU A 385 36.76 5.98 -27.60
C LEU A 385 35.32 5.91 -28.12
N SER A 386 34.45 5.13 -27.46
CA SER A 386 33.07 4.91 -27.89
C SER A 386 32.18 6.16 -27.94
N PRO A 387 32.39 7.23 -27.13
CA PRO A 387 31.65 8.48 -27.28
C PRO A 387 31.84 9.18 -28.64
N ALA A 388 32.83 8.78 -29.45
CA ALA A 388 33.01 9.29 -30.81
C ALA A 388 31.88 8.86 -31.78
N ILE A 389 31.04 7.90 -31.37
CA ILE A 389 29.87 7.45 -32.11
C ILE A 389 28.64 7.74 -31.25
N ASP A 390 27.60 8.32 -31.84
CA ASP A 390 26.32 8.52 -31.16
C ASP A 390 25.82 7.18 -30.59
N LYS A 391 25.51 7.16 -29.29
CA LYS A 391 25.12 5.95 -28.55
C LYS A 391 26.16 4.82 -28.52
N GLY A 392 27.38 5.06 -29.00
CA GLY A 392 28.50 4.12 -28.99
C GLY A 392 28.80 3.53 -27.60
N PRO A 393 28.77 4.29 -26.49
CA PRO A 393 28.98 3.74 -25.16
C PRO A 393 27.98 2.64 -24.77
N TYR A 394 26.71 2.77 -25.18
CA TYR A 394 25.68 1.76 -24.88
C TYR A 394 25.87 0.49 -25.71
N LEU A 395 26.24 0.63 -26.98
CA LEU A 395 26.52 -0.50 -27.87
C LEU A 395 27.75 -1.26 -27.41
N ALA A 396 28.83 -0.55 -27.05
CA ALA A 396 30.05 -1.14 -26.52
C ALA A 396 29.77 -1.92 -25.22
N PHE A 397 29.05 -1.31 -24.28
CA PHE A 397 28.68 -1.96 -23.03
C PHE A 397 27.80 -3.20 -23.26
N GLY A 398 26.76 -3.07 -24.10
CA GLY A 398 25.87 -4.18 -24.44
C GLY A 398 26.61 -5.35 -25.09
N ALA A 399 27.51 -5.08 -26.04
CA ALA A 399 28.33 -6.09 -26.68
C ALA A 399 29.25 -6.80 -25.68
N LEU A 400 29.89 -6.06 -24.76
CA LEU A 400 30.73 -6.63 -23.70
C LEU A 400 29.92 -7.53 -22.76
N CYS A 401 28.74 -7.09 -22.30
CA CYS A 401 27.88 -7.88 -21.43
C CYS A 401 27.38 -9.16 -22.11
N LEU A 402 26.92 -9.09 -23.37
CA LEU A 402 26.47 -10.26 -24.12
C LEU A 402 27.62 -11.26 -24.38
N SER A 403 28.80 -10.73 -24.74
CA SER A 403 30.00 -11.55 -24.96
C SER A 403 30.46 -12.22 -23.66
N ALA A 404 30.37 -11.50 -22.54
CA ALA A 404 30.60 -12.07 -21.22
C ALA A 404 29.57 -13.21 -20.99
N LEU A 405 28.27 -12.96 -21.09
CA LEU A 405 27.26 -14.03 -20.87
C LEU A 405 27.48 -15.26 -21.76
N ALA A 406 27.86 -15.07 -23.03
CA ALA A 406 28.21 -16.15 -23.94
C ALA A 406 29.43 -16.95 -23.45
N ALA A 407 30.50 -16.26 -23.05
CA ALA A 407 31.68 -16.91 -22.46
C ALA A 407 31.34 -17.66 -21.15
N ALA A 408 30.38 -17.18 -20.36
CA ALA A 408 29.90 -17.88 -19.16
C ALA A 408 29.22 -19.19 -19.54
N ALA A 409 28.31 -19.15 -20.50
CA ALA A 409 27.59 -20.32 -20.99
C ALA A 409 28.54 -21.38 -21.56
N ILE A 410 29.55 -20.94 -22.32
CA ILE A 410 30.58 -21.84 -22.86
C ILE A 410 31.43 -22.45 -21.74
N SER A 411 31.87 -21.64 -20.76
CA SER A 411 32.65 -22.11 -19.60
C SER A 411 31.90 -23.16 -18.76
N LEU A 412 30.57 -23.04 -18.68
CA LEU A 412 29.73 -24.01 -17.97
C LEU A 412 29.58 -25.32 -18.74
N ARG A 413 29.53 -25.27 -20.08
CA ARG A 413 29.48 -26.46 -20.94
C ARG A 413 30.83 -27.16 -21.08
N ARG A 414 31.93 -26.42 -20.92
CA ARG A 414 33.31 -26.93 -21.04
C ARG A 414 34.12 -26.64 -19.77
N PRO A 415 33.81 -27.32 -18.65
CA PRO A 415 34.43 -27.03 -17.35
C PRO A 415 35.95 -27.30 -17.31
N GLU A 416 36.44 -28.21 -18.16
CA GLU A 416 37.85 -28.58 -18.30
C GLU A 416 38.70 -27.50 -18.98
N SER A 417 38.09 -26.58 -19.72
CA SER A 417 38.81 -25.57 -20.50
C SER A 417 38.92 -24.25 -19.72
N ALA A 418 40.15 -23.79 -19.50
CA ALA A 418 40.40 -22.50 -18.84
C ALA A 418 40.19 -21.28 -19.76
N SER A 419 40.27 -21.46 -21.09
CA SER A 419 40.25 -20.32 -22.03
C SER A 419 38.92 -19.53 -22.03
N PRO A 420 37.72 -20.15 -22.02
CA PRO A 420 36.47 -19.39 -21.98
C PRO A 420 36.28 -18.68 -20.64
N ALA A 421 36.83 -19.23 -19.56
CA ALA A 421 36.78 -18.62 -18.23
C ALA A 421 37.72 -17.41 -18.10
N VAL A 422 38.92 -17.47 -18.71
CA VAL A 422 39.84 -16.32 -18.81
C VAL A 422 39.21 -15.19 -19.62
N VAL A 423 38.67 -15.50 -20.81
CA VAL A 423 37.99 -14.52 -21.67
C VAL A 423 36.77 -13.92 -20.96
N GLY A 424 35.96 -14.75 -20.31
CA GLY A 424 34.78 -14.29 -19.57
C GLY A 424 35.10 -13.35 -18.40
N LEU A 425 36.17 -13.63 -17.65
CA LEU A 425 36.63 -12.74 -16.58
C LEU A 425 37.17 -11.41 -17.13
N ALA A 426 37.91 -11.44 -18.24
CA ALA A 426 38.40 -10.23 -18.90
C ALA A 426 37.24 -9.36 -19.41
N LEU A 427 36.25 -9.96 -20.07
CA LEU A 427 35.05 -9.26 -20.55
C LEU A 427 34.22 -8.68 -19.40
N THR A 428 34.11 -9.39 -18.27
CA THR A 428 33.41 -8.89 -17.08
C THR A 428 34.13 -7.69 -16.46
N ALA A 429 35.47 -7.72 -16.39
CA ALA A 429 36.25 -6.56 -15.94
C ALA A 429 36.16 -5.38 -16.92
N ALA A 430 36.13 -5.64 -18.23
CA ALA A 430 35.91 -4.61 -19.24
C ALA A 430 34.52 -3.94 -19.10
N CYS A 431 33.50 -4.70 -18.70
CA CYS A 431 32.16 -4.15 -18.40
C CYS A 431 32.20 -3.11 -17.27
N ALA A 432 33.08 -3.24 -16.27
CA ALA A 432 33.20 -2.25 -15.19
C ALA A 432 33.66 -0.88 -15.73
N VAL A 433 34.70 -0.88 -16.57
CA VAL A 433 35.22 0.35 -17.20
C VAL A 433 34.18 0.93 -18.14
N SER A 434 33.56 0.09 -18.98
CA SER A 434 32.53 0.52 -19.93
C SER A 434 31.28 1.07 -19.23
N ALA A 435 30.89 0.53 -18.07
CA ALA A 435 29.80 1.08 -17.26
C ALA A 435 30.10 2.49 -16.76
N ALA A 436 31.35 2.79 -16.40
CA ALA A 436 31.76 4.15 -16.04
C ALA A 436 31.69 5.11 -17.24
N VAL A 437 32.07 4.66 -18.44
CA VAL A 437 31.92 5.44 -19.68
C VAL A 437 30.45 5.75 -19.99
N VAL A 438 29.56 4.77 -19.82
CA VAL A 438 28.11 4.95 -19.98
C VAL A 438 27.58 6.01 -19.03
N GLY A 439 27.98 5.97 -17.75
CA GLY A 439 27.60 6.98 -16.77
C GLY A 439 28.13 8.37 -17.13
N ARG A 440 29.41 8.48 -17.49
CA ARG A 440 30.06 9.75 -17.87
C ARG A 440 29.43 10.41 -19.09
N TYR A 441 29.13 9.63 -20.13
CA TYR A 441 28.54 10.13 -21.37
C TYR A 441 27.19 10.82 -21.14
N TRP A 442 26.42 10.39 -20.13
CA TRP A 442 25.11 10.97 -19.82
C TRP A 442 25.15 12.01 -18.69
N GLY A 443 26.11 11.93 -17.77
CA GLY A 443 26.15 12.76 -16.55
C GLY A 443 26.59 14.22 -16.73
N GLU A 444 26.88 14.67 -17.97
CA GLU A 444 27.37 16.02 -18.29
C GLU A 444 28.50 16.55 -17.37
N GLY A 445 29.31 15.67 -16.79
CA GLY A 445 30.42 16.01 -15.87
C GLY A 445 30.05 16.16 -14.39
N ALA A 446 28.76 16.24 -14.03
CA ALA A 446 28.33 16.29 -12.65
C ALA A 446 28.48 14.90 -11.99
N GLY A 447 29.28 14.79 -10.93
CA GLY A 447 29.42 13.53 -10.18
C GLY A 447 30.25 12.44 -10.87
N GLU A 448 31.14 12.78 -11.82
CA GLU A 448 32.05 11.82 -12.47
C GLU A 448 32.81 10.95 -11.45
N ALA A 449 33.32 11.56 -10.38
CA ALA A 449 34.03 10.85 -9.32
C ALA A 449 33.18 9.73 -8.68
N GLY A 450 31.86 9.96 -8.52
CA GLY A 450 30.93 8.97 -7.99
C GLY A 450 30.72 7.77 -8.93
N ILE A 451 30.65 8.02 -10.24
CA ILE A 451 30.51 6.97 -11.26
C ILE A 451 31.75 6.06 -11.29
N PHE A 452 32.95 6.66 -11.32
CA PHE A 452 34.20 5.90 -11.32
C PHE A 452 34.42 5.14 -10.00
N ALA A 453 34.09 5.76 -8.86
CA ALA A 453 34.13 5.11 -7.56
C ALA A 453 33.18 3.90 -7.50
N ALA A 454 31.96 4.02 -8.05
CA ALA A 454 31.01 2.92 -8.10
C ALA A 454 31.48 1.74 -8.95
N ALA A 455 32.02 2.02 -10.15
CA ALA A 455 32.60 0.98 -11.01
C ALA A 455 33.83 0.32 -10.36
N GLY A 456 34.70 1.11 -9.73
CA GLY A 456 35.86 0.62 -8.99
C GLY A 456 35.49 -0.23 -7.78
N ALA A 457 34.49 0.17 -6.99
CA ALA A 457 33.98 -0.61 -5.86
C ALA A 457 33.39 -1.95 -6.32
N GLY A 458 32.64 -1.97 -7.42
CA GLY A 458 32.13 -3.20 -8.00
C GLY A 458 33.23 -4.14 -8.51
N LEU A 459 34.28 -3.60 -9.15
CA LEU A 459 35.46 -4.37 -9.54
C LEU A 459 36.22 -4.91 -8.31
N LEU A 460 36.34 -4.11 -7.25
CA LEU A 460 36.94 -4.54 -5.99
C LEU A 460 36.16 -5.70 -5.36
N ILE A 461 34.82 -5.64 -5.35
CA ILE A 461 33.97 -6.75 -4.87
C ILE A 461 34.26 -8.04 -5.67
N LEU A 462 34.40 -7.94 -7.00
CA LEU A 462 34.79 -9.07 -7.84
C LEU A 462 36.19 -9.60 -7.50
N VAL A 463 37.18 -8.72 -7.29
CA VAL A 463 38.53 -9.13 -6.88
C VAL A 463 38.51 -9.83 -5.52
N VAL A 464 37.80 -9.27 -4.54
CA VAL A 464 37.66 -9.86 -3.19
C VAL A 464 36.99 -11.23 -3.26
N GLN A 465 35.94 -11.39 -4.07
CA GLN A 465 35.31 -12.68 -4.35
C GLN A 465 36.32 -13.73 -4.87
N LEU A 466 37.25 -13.31 -5.71
CA LEU A 466 38.25 -14.19 -6.32
C LEU A 466 39.41 -14.53 -5.38
N MET A 467 39.78 -13.61 -4.47
CA MET A 467 40.96 -13.76 -3.62
C MET A 467 40.65 -14.41 -2.27
N LEU A 468 39.42 -14.28 -1.75
CA LEU A 468 39.08 -14.88 -0.47
C LEU A 468 39.08 -16.42 -0.55
N PRO A 469 39.63 -17.12 0.48
CA PRO A 469 39.55 -18.57 0.57
C PRO A 469 38.10 -19.08 0.58
N ARG A 470 37.23 -18.35 1.28
CA ARG A 470 35.77 -18.53 1.26
C ARG A 470 35.15 -17.42 0.41
N PRO A 471 34.48 -17.73 -0.70
CA PRO A 471 33.95 -16.69 -1.58
C PRO A 471 32.80 -15.96 -0.87
N LEU A 472 32.59 -14.70 -1.27
CA LEU A 472 31.46 -13.88 -0.83
C LEU A 472 30.12 -14.50 -1.27
N TRP A 473 30.06 -15.07 -2.47
CA TRP A 473 28.87 -15.79 -2.97
C TRP A 473 29.22 -17.05 -3.76
N HIS A 474 28.24 -17.94 -3.92
CA HIS A 474 28.30 -19.09 -4.81
C HIS A 474 27.15 -19.03 -5.82
N ARG A 475 27.34 -19.61 -7.01
CA ARG A 475 26.30 -19.65 -8.06
C ARG A 475 25.23 -20.72 -7.81
N ALA A 476 25.44 -21.63 -6.86
CA ALA A 476 24.62 -22.83 -6.70
C ALA A 476 23.15 -22.53 -6.34
N GLY A 477 22.24 -23.26 -7.01
CA GLY A 477 20.78 -23.33 -6.79
C GLY A 477 20.07 -21.98 -6.66
N ASP A 478 20.05 -21.49 -5.43
CA ASP A 478 19.20 -20.46 -4.88
C ASP A 478 19.79 -19.03 -4.93
N GLY A 479 21.05 -18.89 -5.33
CA GLY A 479 21.81 -17.64 -5.22
C GLY A 479 21.40 -16.54 -6.22
N LEU A 480 20.98 -16.90 -7.44
CA LEU A 480 20.63 -15.92 -8.48
C LEU A 480 19.45 -15.03 -8.05
N ALA A 481 18.41 -15.63 -7.47
CA ALA A 481 17.24 -14.89 -7.00
C ALA A 481 17.62 -13.87 -5.90
N HIS A 482 18.55 -14.23 -5.02
CA HIS A 482 19.05 -13.32 -3.97
C HIS A 482 19.89 -12.19 -4.54
N ALA A 483 20.76 -12.49 -5.52
CA ALA A 483 21.53 -11.47 -6.23
C ALA A 483 20.60 -10.46 -6.92
N LEU A 484 19.56 -10.94 -7.62
CA LEU A 484 18.56 -10.09 -8.24
C LEU A 484 17.78 -9.25 -7.22
N LEU A 485 17.45 -9.80 -6.04
CA LEU A 485 16.83 -9.03 -4.96
C LEU A 485 17.76 -7.90 -4.49
N VAL A 486 19.04 -8.19 -4.24
CA VAL A 486 20.02 -7.18 -3.80
C VAL A 486 20.19 -6.09 -4.86
N LEU A 487 20.31 -6.47 -6.14
CA LEU A 487 20.40 -5.53 -7.26
C LEU A 487 19.12 -4.67 -7.38
N GLY A 488 17.95 -5.28 -7.20
CA GLY A 488 16.66 -4.59 -7.17
C GLY A 488 16.58 -3.57 -6.03
N VAL A 489 16.99 -3.96 -4.82
CA VAL A 489 17.06 -3.06 -3.64
C VAL A 489 18.06 -1.93 -3.87
N ALA A 490 19.22 -2.22 -4.46
CA ALA A 490 20.22 -1.21 -4.80
C ALA A 490 19.67 -0.18 -5.78
N GLY A 491 19.01 -0.63 -6.86
CA GLY A 491 18.38 0.26 -7.83
C GLY A 491 17.21 1.05 -7.25
N ALA A 492 16.39 0.41 -6.42
CA ALA A 492 15.29 1.02 -5.68
C ALA A 492 15.77 2.16 -4.78
N LEU A 493 16.77 1.90 -3.93
CA LEU A 493 17.30 2.90 -3.02
C LEU A 493 18.02 4.03 -3.76
N ALA A 494 18.80 3.71 -4.79
CA ALA A 494 19.47 4.71 -5.62
C ALA A 494 18.47 5.68 -6.27
N THR A 495 17.43 5.15 -6.92
CA THR A 495 16.41 5.97 -7.59
C THR A 495 15.53 6.74 -6.59
N GLY A 496 15.15 6.11 -5.48
CA GLY A 496 14.31 6.74 -4.46
C GLY A 496 15.04 7.83 -3.69
N THR A 497 16.16 7.51 -3.06
CA THR A 497 16.82 8.41 -2.09
C THR A 497 17.65 9.51 -2.73
N THR A 498 18.08 9.32 -3.98
CA THR A 498 18.94 10.27 -4.71
C THR A 498 18.18 11.04 -5.79
N SER A 499 16.85 10.88 -5.88
CA SER A 499 16.01 11.72 -6.73
C SER A 499 15.91 13.16 -6.20
N TYR A 500 15.71 14.13 -7.09
CA TYR A 500 15.56 15.55 -6.73
C TYR A 500 14.44 15.76 -5.70
N TYR A 501 13.23 15.24 -5.97
CA TYR A 501 12.08 15.39 -5.09
C TYR A 501 12.35 14.82 -3.70
N MET A 502 12.92 13.61 -3.59
CA MET A 502 13.27 13.06 -2.28
C MET A 502 14.43 13.79 -1.61
N GLY A 503 15.39 14.31 -2.37
CA GLY A 503 16.46 15.17 -1.85
C GLY A 503 15.89 16.39 -1.14
N GLU A 504 14.94 17.08 -1.79
CA GLU A 504 14.21 18.20 -1.18
C GLU A 504 13.47 17.76 0.08
N ARG A 505 12.73 16.65 0.03
CA ARG A 505 12.04 16.09 1.20
C ARG A 505 12.97 15.69 2.35
N PHE A 506 14.19 15.24 2.09
CA PHE A 506 15.16 14.94 3.15
C PHE A 506 15.81 16.21 3.70
N SER A 507 15.91 17.27 2.90
CA SER A 507 16.45 18.57 3.34
C SER A 507 15.53 19.30 4.32
N THR A 508 14.21 19.11 4.22
CA THR A 508 13.20 19.77 5.06
C THR A 508 12.75 18.95 6.28
N VAL A 509 13.48 17.89 6.65
CA VAL A 509 13.09 16.99 7.75
C VAL A 509 12.88 17.72 9.08
N SER A 510 13.72 18.70 9.41
CA SER A 510 13.59 19.48 10.65
C SER A 510 12.33 20.34 10.66
N GLN A 511 12.07 21.07 9.58
CA GLN A 511 10.89 21.93 9.43
C GLN A 511 9.59 21.11 9.48
N ASP A 512 9.56 19.95 8.80
CA ASP A 512 8.42 19.04 8.83
C ASP A 512 8.15 18.48 10.24
N LEU A 513 9.21 18.20 11.01
CA LEU A 513 9.06 17.70 12.38
C LEU A 513 8.50 18.78 13.30
N GLU A 514 8.97 20.02 13.18
CA GLU A 514 8.45 21.16 13.95
C GLU A 514 6.96 21.38 13.68
N GLY A 515 6.55 21.42 12.41
CA GLY A 515 5.14 21.55 12.03
C GLY A 515 4.27 20.39 12.54
N ARG A 516 4.81 19.16 12.57
CA ARG A 516 4.11 18.00 13.14
C ARG A 516 3.94 18.10 14.65
N ILE A 517 4.96 18.56 15.38
CA ILE A 517 4.87 18.75 16.83
C ILE A 517 3.81 19.82 17.13
N GLY A 518 3.79 20.93 16.39
CA GLY A 518 2.74 21.95 16.50
C GLY A 518 1.33 21.37 16.29
N HIS A 519 1.12 20.63 15.19
CA HIS A 519 -0.15 19.95 14.92
C HIS A 519 -0.55 18.96 16.01
N TRP A 520 0.40 18.21 16.55
CA TRP A 520 0.13 17.28 17.65
C TRP A 520 -0.27 18.03 18.94
N GLN A 521 0.33 19.18 19.23
CA GLN A 521 -0.07 20.02 20.37
C GLN A 521 -1.50 20.54 20.20
N GLU A 522 -1.88 20.95 18.99
CA GLU A 522 -3.26 21.34 18.67
C GLU A 522 -4.23 20.17 18.88
N GLY A 523 -3.88 18.97 18.41
CA GLY A 523 -4.66 17.76 18.65
C GLY A 523 -4.79 17.41 20.13
N ILE A 524 -3.72 17.60 20.92
CA ILE A 524 -3.74 17.40 22.37
C ILE A 524 -4.70 18.39 23.05
N ALA A 525 -4.70 19.65 22.59
CA ALA A 525 -5.55 20.71 23.14
C ALA A 525 -7.06 20.54 22.87
N LEU A 526 -7.46 19.60 22.01
CA LEU A 526 -8.86 19.25 21.80
C LEU A 526 -9.48 18.53 23.01
N VAL A 527 -8.67 17.80 23.78
CA VAL A 527 -9.09 17.06 24.97
C VAL A 527 -9.01 17.99 26.17
N ARG A 528 -10.17 18.44 26.68
CA ARG A 528 -10.25 19.51 27.69
C ARG A 528 -10.68 19.04 29.07
N THR A 529 -11.63 18.11 29.15
CA THR A 529 -12.18 17.68 30.44
C THR A 529 -11.46 16.45 30.98
N SER A 530 -11.51 16.24 32.30
CA SER A 530 -10.95 15.04 32.95
C SER A 530 -11.57 13.73 32.41
N ALA A 531 -12.85 13.76 32.03
CA ALA A 531 -13.51 12.63 31.40
C ALA A 531 -12.96 12.36 29.99
N ASP A 532 -12.68 13.40 29.21
CA ASP A 532 -12.09 13.26 27.87
C ASP A 532 -10.67 12.70 27.94
N HIS A 533 -9.89 13.07 28.95
CA HIS A 533 -8.56 12.47 29.15
C HIS A 533 -8.61 10.95 29.31
N TRP A 534 -9.60 10.43 30.04
CA TRP A 534 -9.72 8.98 30.28
C TRP A 534 -10.41 8.23 29.15
N LEU A 535 -11.48 8.80 28.59
CA LEU A 535 -12.40 8.10 27.68
C LEU A 535 -12.39 8.64 26.24
N GLY A 536 -11.70 9.75 25.98
CA GLY A 536 -11.66 10.44 24.70
C GLY A 536 -12.91 11.26 24.41
N LEU A 537 -12.88 11.95 23.27
CA LEU A 537 -13.98 12.75 22.74
C LEU A 537 -15.11 11.91 22.15
N GLY A 538 -14.84 10.65 21.83
CA GLY A 538 -15.72 9.75 21.11
C GLY A 538 -15.20 9.42 19.70
N LEU A 539 -15.62 8.27 19.19
CA LEU A 539 -15.14 7.70 17.95
C LEU A 539 -15.56 8.57 16.75
N GLY A 540 -14.62 8.88 15.86
CA GLY A 540 -14.84 9.68 14.65
C GLY A 540 -15.04 11.18 14.90
N ARG A 541 -14.81 11.67 16.13
CA ARG A 541 -15.05 13.07 16.51
C ARG A 541 -13.87 13.99 16.18
N TYR A 542 -12.69 13.46 15.84
CA TYR A 542 -11.50 14.29 15.62
C TYR A 542 -11.71 15.41 14.57
N PRO A 543 -12.21 15.14 13.34
CA PRO A 543 -12.33 16.20 12.31
C PRO A 543 -13.32 17.30 12.69
N ASP A 544 -14.44 16.94 13.33
CA ASP A 544 -15.44 17.89 13.82
C ASP A 544 -14.88 18.73 14.98
N ALA A 545 -14.23 18.09 15.96
CA ALA A 545 -13.60 18.80 17.08
C ALA A 545 -12.51 19.77 16.61
N TYR A 546 -11.68 19.37 15.65
CA TYR A 546 -10.63 20.22 15.09
C TYR A 546 -11.22 21.41 14.31
N PHE A 547 -12.31 21.22 13.56
CA PHE A 547 -12.99 22.32 12.85
C PHE A 547 -13.53 23.41 13.79
N TRP A 548 -14.06 23.03 14.97
CA TRP A 548 -14.65 23.98 15.92
C TRP A 548 -13.66 24.56 16.93
N SER A 549 -12.64 23.79 17.30
CA SER A 549 -11.72 24.15 18.41
C SER A 549 -10.27 24.35 17.98
N GLY A 550 -9.92 23.98 16.74
CA GLY A 550 -8.60 24.19 16.17
C GLY A 550 -8.39 25.63 15.69
N PRO A 551 -7.20 25.94 15.13
CA PRO A 551 -6.91 27.26 14.60
C PRO A 551 -7.86 27.60 13.44
N LEU A 552 -8.44 28.81 13.46
CA LEU A 552 -9.33 29.28 12.38
C LEU A 552 -8.66 29.21 11.00
N ALA A 553 -7.35 29.49 10.95
CA ALA A 553 -6.53 29.41 9.74
C ALA A 553 -6.29 27.99 9.23
N ALA A 554 -6.73 26.95 9.95
CA ALA A 554 -6.69 25.55 9.55
C ALA A 554 -8.08 25.00 9.20
N ASN A 555 -9.14 25.82 9.23
CA ASN A 555 -10.48 25.32 8.93
C ASN A 555 -10.61 24.90 7.46
N ALA A 556 -10.90 23.61 7.25
CA ALA A 556 -11.22 23.04 5.96
C ALA A 556 -12.63 23.46 5.49
N GLY A 557 -12.89 23.38 4.19
CA GLY A 557 -14.20 23.68 3.62
C GLY A 557 -15.30 22.76 4.14
N SER A 558 -16.56 23.14 3.92
CA SER A 558 -17.73 22.37 4.31
C SER A 558 -18.59 22.03 3.09
N TRP A 559 -19.28 20.90 3.21
CA TRP A 559 -20.33 20.50 2.29
C TRP A 559 -21.52 20.01 3.09
N GLU A 560 -22.68 20.55 2.78
CA GLU A 560 -23.96 20.22 3.37
C GLU A 560 -24.97 20.00 2.25
N LEU A 561 -26.03 19.26 2.55
CA LEU A 561 -27.15 19.00 1.64
C LEU A 561 -28.46 19.45 2.29
N PRO A 562 -28.67 20.77 2.51
CA PRO A 562 -29.88 21.25 3.15
C PRO A 562 -31.12 20.89 2.32
N ASP A 563 -32.24 20.76 3.01
CA ASP A 563 -33.55 20.47 2.42
C ASP A 563 -34.50 21.62 2.80
N GLU A 564 -34.88 22.43 1.81
CA GLU A 564 -35.83 23.54 1.96
C GLU A 564 -37.12 23.15 1.23
N ASP A 565 -38.20 22.89 1.97
CA ASP A 565 -39.53 22.54 1.44
C ASP A 565 -39.55 21.32 0.48
N GLY A 566 -38.69 20.32 0.71
CA GLY A 566 -38.57 19.13 -0.14
C GLY A 566 -37.63 19.30 -1.32
N GLN A 567 -37.05 20.50 -1.50
CA GLN A 567 -35.99 20.76 -2.46
C GLN A 567 -34.64 20.66 -1.76
N ARG A 568 -33.93 19.56 -2.02
CA ARG A 568 -32.52 19.41 -1.65
C ARG A 568 -31.59 20.14 -2.60
N PHE A 569 -30.53 20.75 -2.07
CA PHE A 569 -29.47 21.39 -2.87
C PHE A 569 -28.10 21.24 -2.20
N SER A 570 -27.02 21.53 -2.93
CA SER A 570 -25.66 21.46 -2.38
C SER A 570 -25.21 22.81 -1.86
N ARG A 571 -24.81 22.88 -0.58
CA ARG A 571 -24.20 24.06 0.03
C ARG A 571 -22.70 23.85 0.24
N LEU A 572 -21.89 24.69 -0.39
CA LEU A 572 -20.43 24.67 -0.26
C LEU A 572 -19.92 25.85 0.56
N GLY A 573 -19.07 25.56 1.55
CA GLY A 573 -18.34 26.56 2.32
C GLY A 573 -16.85 26.52 1.99
N ALA A 574 -16.24 27.68 1.75
CA ALA A 574 -14.81 27.78 1.49
C ALA A 574 -14.00 27.45 2.75
N ALA A 575 -12.80 26.92 2.53
CA ALA A 575 -11.83 26.79 3.59
C ALA A 575 -11.30 28.18 4.02
N ARG A 576 -10.80 28.30 5.26
CA ARG A 576 -10.34 29.58 5.83
C ARG A 576 -8.82 29.75 5.80
N HIS A 577 -8.09 28.74 5.35
CA HIS A 577 -6.64 28.81 5.13
C HIS A 577 -6.30 29.53 3.82
N VAL A 578 -5.02 29.73 3.54
CA VAL A 578 -4.57 30.33 2.26
C VAL A 578 -5.00 29.41 1.11
N LEU A 579 -5.84 29.95 0.23
CA LEU A 579 -6.40 29.22 -0.90
C LEU A 579 -5.54 29.44 -2.14
N GLY A 580 -4.78 28.42 -2.53
CA GLY A 580 -4.33 28.24 -3.91
C GLY A 580 -5.19 27.18 -4.62
N PHE A 581 -4.90 26.90 -5.89
CA PHE A 581 -5.68 25.95 -6.68
C PHE A 581 -5.69 24.52 -6.08
N GLY A 582 -4.58 24.08 -5.46
CA GLY A 582 -4.48 22.75 -4.84
C GLY A 582 -5.06 22.68 -3.42
N GLU A 583 -5.45 23.82 -2.86
CA GLU A 583 -5.86 24.00 -1.47
C GLU A 583 -7.39 24.14 -1.35
N LEU A 584 -8.10 24.24 -2.47
CA LEU A 584 -9.56 24.24 -2.49
C LEU A 584 -10.14 22.91 -1.99
N PHE A 585 -11.14 23.01 -1.11
CA PHE A 585 -12.02 21.90 -0.77
C PHE A 585 -12.99 21.67 -1.92
N ARG A 586 -13.07 20.41 -2.38
CA ARG A 586 -13.84 20.04 -3.56
C ARG A 586 -14.91 19.02 -3.20
N ILE A 587 -16.05 19.11 -3.88
CA ILE A 587 -16.92 17.96 -4.11
C ILE A 587 -16.80 17.57 -5.57
N SER A 588 -16.82 16.27 -5.86
CA SER A 588 -16.36 15.74 -7.12
C SER A 588 -17.22 14.57 -7.59
N GLN A 589 -17.46 14.49 -8.88
CA GLN A 589 -18.14 13.37 -9.53
C GLN A 589 -17.26 12.81 -10.65
N ARG A 590 -17.14 11.48 -10.72
CA ARG A 590 -16.45 10.81 -11.83
C ARG A 590 -17.24 11.01 -13.12
N VAL A 591 -16.56 11.45 -14.16
CA VAL A 591 -17.12 11.60 -15.51
C VAL A 591 -16.41 10.67 -16.48
N ALA A 592 -16.99 10.48 -17.67
CA ALA A 592 -16.42 9.61 -18.69
C ALA A 592 -14.95 10.01 -19.00
N ALA A 593 -14.05 9.02 -19.01
CA ALA A 593 -12.63 9.28 -19.23
C ALA A 593 -12.32 9.75 -20.66
N ASP A 594 -13.18 9.48 -21.63
CA ASP A 594 -13.03 9.98 -23.00
C ASP A 594 -13.68 11.36 -23.21
N THR A 595 -14.13 12.02 -22.14
CA THR A 595 -14.78 13.34 -22.23
C THR A 595 -13.84 14.39 -22.82
N THR A 596 -14.38 15.21 -23.73
CA THR A 596 -13.65 16.25 -24.47
C THR A 596 -14.49 17.51 -24.59
N GLY A 597 -13.84 18.66 -24.45
CA GLY A 597 -14.51 19.95 -24.52
C GLY A 597 -14.69 20.46 -25.97
N PRO A 598 -15.35 21.61 -26.16
CA PRO A 598 -15.85 22.52 -25.13
C PRO A 598 -16.95 21.90 -24.28
N PHE A 599 -17.04 22.32 -23.02
CA PHE A 599 -18.07 21.88 -22.10
C PHE A 599 -19.06 23.01 -21.86
N HIS A 600 -20.34 22.72 -21.99
CA HIS A 600 -21.41 23.66 -21.69
C HIS A 600 -22.03 23.32 -20.34
N TYR A 601 -22.22 24.31 -19.48
CA TYR A 601 -22.84 24.11 -18.19
C TYR A 601 -24.09 24.99 -18.03
N ARG A 602 -25.04 24.49 -17.26
CA ARG A 602 -26.24 25.19 -16.80
C ARG A 602 -26.48 24.77 -15.35
N MET A 603 -26.79 25.73 -14.48
CA MET A 603 -27.08 25.45 -13.06
C MET A 603 -27.85 26.60 -12.42
N LYS A 604 -28.45 26.34 -11.27
CA LYS A 604 -28.98 27.37 -10.37
C LYS A 604 -27.96 27.67 -9.28
N LEU A 605 -27.74 28.96 -9.00
CA LEU A 605 -26.85 29.44 -7.95
C LEU A 605 -27.54 30.44 -7.04
N ARG A 606 -27.18 30.39 -5.76
CA ARG A 606 -27.59 31.35 -4.72
C ARG A 606 -26.44 31.55 -3.73
N ALA A 607 -26.13 32.80 -3.38
CA ALA A 607 -25.14 33.13 -2.36
C ALA A 607 -25.54 34.40 -1.57
N PRO A 608 -25.46 34.40 -0.24
CA PRO A 608 -25.92 35.53 0.58
C PRO A 608 -25.01 36.77 0.50
N ALA A 609 -23.79 36.60 -0.01
CA ALA A 609 -22.85 37.68 -0.30
C ALA A 609 -21.92 37.26 -1.44
N ARG A 610 -21.14 38.22 -1.96
CA ARG A 610 -20.20 37.99 -3.07
C ARG A 610 -19.27 36.81 -2.80
N SER A 611 -19.41 35.77 -3.60
CA SER A 611 -18.64 34.54 -3.61
C SER A 611 -18.35 34.11 -5.05
N SER A 612 -17.55 33.05 -5.21
CA SER A 612 -17.31 32.44 -6.52
C SER A 612 -17.39 30.92 -6.43
N LEU A 613 -17.86 30.32 -7.52
CA LEU A 613 -17.89 28.88 -7.72
C LEU A 613 -16.87 28.51 -8.79
N HIS A 614 -15.94 27.63 -8.44
CA HIS A 614 -15.02 26.98 -9.35
C HIS A 614 -15.69 25.70 -9.86
N LEU A 615 -15.99 25.68 -11.15
CA LEU A 615 -16.43 24.49 -11.88
C LEU A 615 -15.26 24.00 -12.72
N GLU A 616 -14.80 22.77 -12.47
CA GLU A 616 -13.61 22.24 -13.14
C GLU A 616 -13.83 20.80 -13.63
N ILE A 617 -13.38 20.50 -14.85
CA ILE A 617 -13.22 19.12 -15.34
C ILE A 617 -11.74 18.86 -15.50
N CYS A 618 -11.21 17.95 -14.69
CA CYS A 618 -9.78 17.66 -14.64
C CYS A 618 -9.48 16.19 -14.92
N ARG A 619 -8.31 15.92 -15.51
CA ARG A 619 -7.67 14.60 -15.39
C ARG A 619 -7.15 14.47 -13.97
N LYS A 620 -7.76 13.57 -13.19
CA LYS A 620 -7.47 13.41 -11.76
C LYS A 620 -7.77 11.99 -11.31
N HIS A 621 -6.78 11.35 -10.69
CA HIS A 621 -7.02 10.08 -9.99
C HIS A 621 -7.71 10.32 -8.65
N LEU A 622 -7.01 10.90 -7.66
CA LEU A 622 -7.59 11.13 -6.33
C LEU A 622 -7.30 12.52 -5.77
N LEU A 623 -6.02 12.96 -5.74
CA LEU A 623 -5.61 14.24 -5.14
C LEU A 623 -5.09 15.22 -6.19
N TYR A 624 -4.18 14.78 -7.05
CA TYR A 624 -3.46 15.66 -7.96
C TYR A 624 -4.25 15.87 -9.26
N THR A 625 -4.65 17.12 -9.51
CA THR A 625 -5.18 17.58 -10.79
C THR A 625 -4.07 17.74 -11.82
N GLN A 626 -4.36 17.43 -13.08
CA GLN A 626 -3.51 17.75 -14.22
C GLN A 626 -4.23 18.71 -15.16
N THR A 627 -4.28 18.43 -16.47
CA THR A 627 -5.03 19.22 -17.45
C THR A 627 -6.49 19.38 -17.02
N CYS A 628 -6.93 20.63 -16.89
CA CYS A 628 -8.27 21.01 -16.44
C CYS A 628 -8.92 21.99 -17.42
N ALA A 629 -10.21 21.82 -17.68
CA ALA A 629 -11.08 22.89 -18.17
C ALA A 629 -11.78 23.52 -16.97
N ILE A 630 -11.73 24.84 -16.84
CA ILE A 630 -12.17 25.56 -15.63
C ILE A 630 -13.09 26.70 -16.03
N ALA A 631 -14.19 26.89 -15.29
CA ALA A 631 -15.01 28.09 -15.29
C ALA A 631 -15.14 28.62 -13.85
N ILE A 632 -14.93 29.92 -13.68
CA ILE A 632 -15.16 30.61 -12.41
C ILE A 632 -16.45 31.41 -12.55
N VAL A 633 -17.49 30.98 -11.85
CA VAL A 633 -18.83 31.56 -11.90
C VAL A 633 -19.04 32.45 -10.68
N LYS A 634 -19.42 33.71 -10.88
CA LYS A 634 -19.71 34.63 -9.78
C LYS A 634 -21.06 34.26 -9.16
N ALA A 635 -21.12 34.27 -7.82
CA ALA A 635 -22.36 34.08 -7.07
C ALA A 635 -22.48 35.21 -6.04
N ASP A 636 -23.37 36.17 -6.29
CA ASP A 636 -23.57 37.36 -5.47
C ASP A 636 -25.04 37.71 -5.22
N ASN A 637 -25.97 36.82 -5.59
CA ASN A 637 -27.41 36.99 -5.42
C ASN A 637 -27.95 36.07 -4.30
N PRO A 638 -28.65 36.62 -3.28
CA PRO A 638 -29.28 35.83 -2.22
C PRO A 638 -30.52 35.04 -2.69
N THR A 639 -30.97 35.21 -3.92
CA THR A 639 -32.05 34.44 -4.56
C THR A 639 -31.50 33.50 -5.63
N TRP A 640 -32.24 32.44 -5.93
CA TRP A 640 -31.86 31.49 -6.98
C TRP A 640 -31.81 32.16 -8.35
N THR A 641 -30.68 32.03 -9.02
CA THR A 641 -30.46 32.54 -10.38
C THR A 641 -29.95 31.44 -11.28
N GLU A 642 -30.51 31.34 -12.48
CA GLU A 642 -30.00 30.42 -13.49
C GLU A 642 -28.78 31.04 -14.17
N VAL A 643 -27.71 30.27 -14.24
CA VAL A 643 -26.46 30.65 -14.90
C VAL A 643 -26.08 29.59 -15.90
N GLN A 644 -25.56 30.02 -17.04
CA GLN A 644 -25.08 29.15 -18.10
C GLN A 644 -23.80 29.71 -18.72
N GLY A 645 -22.97 28.83 -19.26
CA GLY A 645 -21.72 29.22 -19.88
C GLY A 645 -20.96 28.04 -20.45
N SER A 646 -19.70 28.28 -20.77
CA SER A 646 -18.80 27.25 -21.29
C SER A 646 -17.45 27.27 -20.56
N MET A 647 -16.85 26.09 -20.42
CA MET A 647 -15.47 25.94 -19.96
C MET A 647 -14.54 25.81 -21.18
N GLU A 648 -13.49 26.65 -21.24
CA GLU A 648 -12.49 26.54 -22.29
C GLU A 648 -11.56 25.33 -22.06
N VAL A 649 -11.18 24.67 -23.16
CA VAL A 649 -10.50 23.36 -23.13
C VAL A 649 -9.02 23.55 -22.78
N GLY A 650 -8.66 23.40 -21.51
CA GLY A 650 -7.26 23.34 -21.07
C GLY A 650 -6.58 22.01 -21.42
N GLY A 651 -6.50 21.66 -22.71
CA GLY A 651 -5.71 20.52 -23.19
C GLY A 651 -6.29 19.13 -22.90
N LEU A 652 -7.61 19.00 -22.67
CA LEU A 652 -8.32 17.72 -22.58
C LEU A 652 -8.50 17.08 -23.97
N THR A 653 -7.40 16.85 -24.68
CA THR A 653 -7.41 16.17 -25.98
C THR A 653 -7.22 14.65 -25.80
N PRO A 654 -7.97 13.81 -26.52
CA PRO A 654 -7.81 12.36 -26.45
C PRO A 654 -6.47 11.95 -27.09
N GLY A 655 -5.57 11.36 -26.30
CA GLY A 655 -4.41 10.65 -26.84
C GLY A 655 -4.80 9.23 -27.22
N SER A 656 -4.72 8.86 -28.50
CA SER A 656 -5.15 7.53 -28.99
C SER A 656 -4.31 6.35 -28.51
N THR A 657 -3.19 6.60 -27.81
CA THR A 657 -2.25 5.57 -27.31
C THR A 657 -1.93 5.69 -25.82
N GLN A 658 -2.70 6.47 -25.05
CA GLN A 658 -2.41 6.69 -23.62
C GLN A 658 -3.15 5.69 -22.73
N PRO A 659 -2.55 5.27 -21.60
CA PRO A 659 -3.24 4.48 -20.58
C PRO A 659 -4.51 5.18 -20.08
N TYR A 660 -5.48 4.40 -19.59
CA TYR A 660 -6.74 4.94 -19.05
C TYR A 660 -6.45 6.00 -17.97
N ARG A 661 -6.99 7.22 -18.17
CA ARG A 661 -6.84 8.37 -17.27
C ARG A 661 -8.22 8.84 -16.81
N PRO A 662 -8.59 8.63 -15.53
CA PRO A 662 -9.90 9.03 -15.06
C PRO A 662 -10.06 10.56 -15.07
N SER A 663 -11.30 10.98 -15.32
CA SER A 663 -11.69 12.38 -15.35
C SER A 663 -12.70 12.65 -14.23
N VAL A 664 -12.66 13.86 -13.68
CA VAL A 664 -13.49 14.27 -12.55
C VAL A 664 -14.06 15.66 -12.85
N LEU A 665 -15.36 15.83 -12.63
CA LEU A 665 -16.00 17.13 -12.48
C LEU A 665 -15.93 17.53 -11.01
N SER A 666 -15.37 18.69 -10.67
CA SER A 666 -15.35 19.20 -9.31
C SER A 666 -16.04 20.55 -9.19
N LEU A 667 -16.63 20.77 -8.01
CA LEU A 667 -17.15 22.04 -7.54
C LEU A 667 -16.37 22.47 -6.31
N ALA A 668 -15.94 23.72 -6.27
CA ALA A 668 -15.28 24.33 -5.12
C ALA A 668 -15.64 25.80 -4.99
N THR A 669 -15.48 26.37 -3.80
CA THR A 669 -15.65 27.81 -3.58
C THR A 669 -14.48 28.38 -2.79
N ASP A 670 -14.13 29.62 -3.09
CA ASP A 670 -13.09 30.39 -2.42
C ASP A 670 -13.64 31.59 -1.63
N GLY A 671 -14.94 31.88 -1.75
CA GLY A 671 -15.56 33.04 -1.15
C GLY A 671 -15.88 32.84 0.33
N ARG A 672 -15.93 33.94 1.08
CA ARG A 672 -16.19 33.89 2.53
C ARG A 672 -17.60 33.44 2.89
N ALA A 673 -18.55 33.64 1.98
CA ALA A 673 -19.95 33.24 2.09
C ALA A 673 -20.17 31.90 1.37
N PRO A 674 -21.06 31.04 1.90
CA PRO A 674 -21.37 29.77 1.25
C PRO A 674 -22.05 29.99 -0.11
N VAL A 675 -21.91 29.00 -0.98
CA VAL A 675 -22.57 28.96 -2.30
C VAL A 675 -23.52 27.77 -2.32
N ASP A 676 -24.79 28.05 -2.60
CA ASP A 676 -25.83 27.05 -2.82
C ASP A 676 -25.94 26.77 -4.32
N ILE A 677 -26.03 25.49 -4.69
CA ILE A 677 -25.99 24.99 -6.06
C ILE A 677 -27.10 23.97 -6.24
N ASP A 678 -27.85 24.08 -7.34
CA ASP A 678 -28.90 23.13 -7.71
C ASP A 678 -29.01 22.99 -9.23
N ASP A 679 -29.69 21.93 -9.70
CA ASP A 679 -29.94 21.62 -11.12
C ASP A 679 -28.69 21.71 -12.01
N LEU A 680 -27.55 21.18 -11.55
CA LEU A 680 -26.30 21.21 -12.30
C LEU A 680 -26.33 20.25 -13.49
N GLU A 681 -26.20 20.82 -14.68
CA GLU A 681 -26.05 20.11 -15.94
C GLU A 681 -24.74 20.51 -16.60
N VAL A 682 -23.99 19.51 -17.08
CA VAL A 682 -22.77 19.72 -17.87
C VAL A 682 -22.76 18.77 -19.05
N ILE A 683 -22.60 19.33 -20.25
CA ILE A 683 -22.65 18.60 -21.52
C ILE A 683 -21.28 18.70 -22.20
N ASP A 684 -20.77 17.57 -22.70
CA ASP A 684 -19.53 17.52 -23.48
C ASP A 684 -19.73 17.86 -24.97
N SER A 685 -18.63 17.92 -25.72
CA SER A 685 -18.67 18.23 -27.15
C SER A 685 -19.44 17.20 -28.00
N ALA A 686 -19.65 15.98 -27.49
CA ALA A 686 -20.44 14.94 -28.13
C ALA A 686 -21.92 14.98 -27.74
N GLY A 687 -22.35 15.98 -26.97
CA GLY A 687 -23.73 16.11 -26.49
C GLY A 687 -24.07 15.17 -25.33
N ARG A 688 -23.08 14.54 -24.69
CA ARG A 688 -23.31 13.63 -23.54
C ARG A 688 -23.43 14.44 -22.25
N SER A 689 -24.49 14.20 -21.49
CA SER A 689 -24.59 14.71 -20.12
C SER A 689 -23.59 13.99 -19.22
N LEU A 690 -22.79 14.77 -18.49
CA LEU A 690 -21.72 14.26 -17.63
C LEU A 690 -22.14 14.12 -16.16
N VAL A 691 -23.25 14.74 -15.76
CA VAL A 691 -23.71 14.78 -14.36
C VAL A 691 -24.89 13.84 -14.17
N SER A 692 -24.77 12.90 -13.24
CA SER A 692 -25.80 11.88 -12.95
C SER A 692 -26.72 12.24 -11.78
N ASN A 693 -26.31 13.15 -10.90
CA ASN A 693 -27.04 13.58 -9.70
C ASN A 693 -26.86 15.10 -9.53
N GLY A 694 -27.41 15.89 -10.47
CA GLY A 694 -27.23 17.34 -10.54
C GLY A 694 -28.24 18.15 -9.73
N ASP A 695 -29.38 17.56 -9.42
CA ASP A 695 -30.48 18.09 -8.59
C ASP A 695 -30.33 17.73 -7.11
N PHE A 696 -29.28 16.96 -6.78
CA PHE A 696 -28.93 16.48 -5.44
C PHE A 696 -30.01 15.67 -4.71
N GLN A 697 -31.10 15.27 -5.37
CA GLN A 697 -32.23 14.58 -4.72
C GLN A 697 -31.84 13.18 -4.23
N ALA A 698 -30.88 12.53 -4.91
CA ALA A 698 -30.28 11.27 -4.48
C ALA A 698 -29.24 11.44 -3.35
N GLY A 699 -29.15 12.62 -2.72
CA GLY A 699 -28.23 12.89 -1.62
C GLY A 699 -26.77 12.88 -2.09
N VAL A 700 -25.93 12.09 -1.42
CA VAL A 700 -24.48 12.02 -1.70
C VAL A 700 -24.12 11.15 -2.91
N ASP A 701 -25.09 10.51 -3.56
CA ASP A 701 -24.84 9.57 -4.64
C ASP A 701 -23.96 10.19 -5.73
N ARG A 702 -22.82 9.54 -5.99
CA ARG A 702 -21.76 9.91 -6.96
C ARG A 702 -20.99 11.19 -6.64
N TRP A 703 -21.32 11.89 -5.57
CA TRP A 703 -20.57 13.04 -5.08
C TRP A 703 -19.58 12.62 -3.99
N PHE A 704 -18.31 12.91 -4.22
CA PHE A 704 -17.20 12.53 -3.37
C PHE A 704 -16.37 13.77 -3.04
N PHE A 705 -16.12 14.03 -1.76
CA PHE A 705 -15.34 15.20 -1.36
C PHE A 705 -13.84 14.92 -1.37
N SER A 706 -13.02 15.95 -1.53
CA SER A 706 -11.56 15.86 -1.39
C SER A 706 -10.95 17.14 -0.83
N SER A 707 -9.80 16.98 -0.17
CA SER A 707 -8.92 18.06 0.30
C SER A 707 -7.50 17.73 -0.18
N ASP A 708 -7.12 18.30 -1.33
CA ASP A 708 -6.04 17.73 -2.15
C ASP A 708 -4.66 17.95 -1.53
N ARG A 709 -4.39 19.13 -0.97
CA ARG A 709 -3.11 19.45 -0.30
C ARG A 709 -3.25 19.74 1.19
N HIS A 710 -4.42 20.14 1.66
CA HIS A 710 -4.63 20.55 3.05
C HIS A 710 -5.23 19.41 3.90
N HIS A 711 -4.36 18.57 4.47
CA HIS A 711 -4.77 17.31 5.11
C HIS A 711 -4.78 17.31 6.65
N LEU A 712 -4.14 18.29 7.30
CA LEU A 712 -3.98 18.32 8.76
C LEU A 712 -5.32 18.31 9.52
N PRO A 713 -6.37 19.05 9.10
CA PRO A 713 -7.63 19.12 9.85
C PRO A 713 -8.38 17.78 9.93
N TRP A 714 -8.05 16.85 9.05
CA TRP A 714 -8.75 15.57 8.91
C TRP A 714 -8.09 14.44 9.71
N HIS A 715 -6.83 14.60 10.11
CA HIS A 715 -6.02 13.53 10.69
C HIS A 715 -5.22 14.01 11.89
N ALA A 716 -5.19 13.25 12.98
CA ALA A 716 -4.29 13.52 14.11
C ALA A 716 -2.80 13.33 13.75
N LYS A 717 -2.51 12.66 12.62
CA LYS A 717 -1.14 12.39 12.14
C LYS A 717 -0.25 11.64 13.15
N SER A 718 -0.88 10.78 13.94
CA SER A 718 -0.25 9.78 14.81
C SER A 718 -1.32 8.82 15.30
N LEU A 719 -1.06 7.52 15.21
CA LEU A 719 -1.92 6.41 15.64
C LEU A 719 -2.25 6.53 17.12
N PHE A 720 -1.23 6.74 17.94
CA PHE A 720 -1.39 6.82 19.39
C PHE A 720 -2.09 8.10 19.81
N LEU A 721 -1.77 9.24 19.17
CA LEU A 721 -2.47 10.49 19.43
C LEU A 721 -3.94 10.39 19.01
N HIS A 722 -4.23 9.84 17.83
CA HIS A 722 -5.60 9.66 17.36
C HIS A 722 -6.42 8.81 18.34
N VAL A 723 -5.86 7.68 18.79
CA VAL A 723 -6.52 6.81 19.77
C VAL A 723 -6.71 7.52 21.10
N TRP A 724 -5.75 8.31 21.56
CA TRP A 724 -5.89 9.09 22.79
C TRP A 724 -6.96 10.18 22.66
N VAL A 725 -7.04 10.90 21.53
CA VAL A 725 -8.08 11.92 21.33
C VAL A 725 -9.47 11.29 21.28
N GLU A 726 -9.66 10.17 20.58
CA GLU A 726 -11.00 9.59 20.41
C GLU A 726 -11.42 8.60 21.49
N GLN A 727 -10.46 7.91 22.13
CA GLN A 727 -10.70 6.84 23.11
C GLN A 727 -10.01 7.06 24.47
N GLY A 728 -9.26 8.15 24.63
CA GLY A 728 -8.58 8.50 25.87
C GLY A 728 -7.43 7.57 26.24
N VAL A 729 -6.98 7.69 27.49
CA VAL A 729 -5.97 6.79 28.08
C VAL A 729 -6.43 5.33 28.01
N LEU A 730 -7.73 5.05 28.16
CA LEU A 730 -8.28 3.70 28.06
C LEU A 730 -7.91 3.06 26.71
N GLY A 731 -8.25 3.70 25.59
CA GLY A 731 -7.95 3.15 24.27
C GLY A 731 -6.46 3.05 23.97
N MET A 732 -5.66 4.02 24.42
CA MET A 732 -4.22 4.00 24.23
C MET A 732 -3.58 2.79 24.94
N VAL A 733 -4.00 2.51 26.18
CA VAL A 733 -3.55 1.34 26.94
C VAL A 733 -3.99 0.05 26.25
N MET A 734 -5.25 -0.06 25.82
CA MET A 734 -5.75 -1.28 25.20
C MET A 734 -5.11 -1.58 23.84
N LEU A 735 -4.88 -0.56 23.02
CA LEU A 735 -4.13 -0.71 21.77
C LEU A 735 -2.69 -1.17 22.06
N SER A 736 -2.02 -0.53 23.01
CA SER A 736 -0.64 -0.87 23.38
C SER A 736 -0.53 -2.30 23.90
N LEU A 737 -1.45 -2.71 24.79
CA LEU A 737 -1.51 -4.08 25.30
C LEU A 737 -1.74 -5.10 24.18
N MET A 738 -2.62 -4.82 23.22
CA MET A 738 -2.86 -5.69 22.08
C MET A 738 -1.59 -5.86 21.23
N LEU A 739 -0.92 -4.76 20.88
CA LEU A 739 0.29 -4.76 20.06
C LEU A 739 1.45 -5.46 20.77
N LEU A 740 1.66 -5.17 22.06
CA LEU A 740 2.71 -5.78 22.87
C LEU A 740 2.44 -7.27 23.12
N ALA A 741 1.19 -7.68 23.34
CA ALA A 741 0.83 -9.09 23.48
C ALA A 741 1.05 -9.87 22.17
N ALA A 742 0.68 -9.29 21.02
CA ALA A 742 0.91 -9.87 19.72
C ALA A 742 2.42 -10.01 19.41
N ALA A 743 3.19 -8.95 19.66
CA ALA A 743 4.64 -8.93 19.48
C ALA A 743 5.35 -9.89 20.45
N GLY A 744 5.01 -9.86 21.74
CA GLY A 744 5.57 -10.74 22.76
C GLY A 744 5.34 -12.21 22.44
N ARG A 745 4.15 -12.57 21.97
CA ARG A 745 3.83 -13.96 21.57
C ARG A 745 4.63 -14.43 20.36
N THR A 746 4.84 -13.57 19.36
CA THR A 746 5.49 -13.90 18.09
C THR A 746 7.02 -13.73 18.10
N ALA A 747 7.56 -12.88 18.97
CA ALA A 747 9.00 -12.66 19.11
C ALA A 747 9.63 -13.53 20.21
N LEU A 748 8.99 -13.58 21.39
CA LEU A 748 9.58 -14.17 22.60
C LEU A 748 8.81 -15.42 23.09
N GLY A 749 7.53 -15.52 22.76
CA GLY A 749 6.64 -16.55 23.26
C GLY A 749 6.69 -17.89 22.50
N ARG A 750 5.76 -18.77 22.82
CA ARG A 750 5.64 -20.13 22.24
C ARG A 750 5.43 -20.14 20.72
N ALA A 751 4.98 -19.03 20.14
CA ALA A 751 4.76 -18.94 18.70
C ALA A 751 5.99 -18.51 17.89
N ARG A 752 7.11 -18.15 18.54
CA ARG A 752 8.31 -17.62 17.86
C ARG A 752 8.93 -18.53 16.79
N THR A 753 8.79 -19.84 16.95
CA THR A 753 9.29 -20.84 16.01
C THR A 753 8.30 -21.12 14.88
N HIS A 754 7.08 -20.57 14.97
CA HIS A 754 6.08 -20.73 13.94
C HIS A 754 6.49 -19.94 12.69
N PRO A 755 6.53 -20.54 11.49
CA PRO A 755 7.04 -19.87 10.29
C PRO A 755 6.25 -18.64 9.82
N PHE A 756 5.09 -18.38 10.41
CA PHE A 756 4.27 -17.19 10.13
C PHE A 756 4.39 -16.12 11.23
N ALA A 757 5.08 -16.40 12.34
CA ALA A 757 5.29 -15.42 13.41
C ALA A 757 6.16 -14.26 12.93
N ALA A 758 7.24 -14.54 12.20
CA ALA A 758 8.13 -13.51 11.66
C ALA A 758 7.44 -12.51 10.72
N PRO A 759 6.68 -12.91 9.67
CA PRO A 759 5.98 -11.95 8.82
C PRO A 759 4.85 -11.21 9.55
N LEU A 760 4.16 -11.83 10.52
CA LEU A 760 3.16 -11.15 11.34
C LEU A 760 3.78 -10.05 12.22
N LEU A 761 4.88 -10.37 12.91
CA LEU A 761 5.62 -9.41 13.72
C LEU A 761 6.15 -8.25 12.87
N ALA A 762 6.78 -8.58 11.74
CA ALA A 762 7.34 -7.60 10.83
C ALA A 762 6.26 -6.69 10.21
N GLY A 763 5.11 -7.25 9.80
CA GLY A 763 3.99 -6.48 9.25
C GLY A 763 3.36 -5.56 10.28
N LEU A 764 3.10 -6.05 11.50
CA LEU A 764 2.56 -5.24 12.59
C LEU A 764 3.52 -4.10 12.98
N ALA A 765 4.82 -4.39 13.08
CA ALA A 765 5.82 -3.37 13.39
C ALA A 765 5.92 -2.30 12.29
N GLY A 766 5.88 -2.71 11.02
CA GLY A 766 5.85 -1.80 9.88
C GLY A 766 4.61 -0.89 9.91
N PHE A 767 3.43 -1.47 10.13
CA PHE A 767 2.18 -0.71 10.27
C PHE A 767 2.27 0.30 11.42
N VAL A 768 2.78 -0.11 12.58
CA VAL A 768 2.96 0.79 13.74
C VAL A 768 3.99 1.88 13.45
N THR A 769 5.06 1.59 12.71
CA THR A 769 6.05 2.61 12.32
C THR A 769 5.46 3.68 11.40
N VAL A 770 4.60 3.29 10.44
CA VAL A 770 3.80 4.28 9.69
C VAL A 770 2.88 5.04 10.64
N GLY A 771 2.23 4.31 11.57
CA GLY A 771 1.35 4.87 12.60
C GLY A 771 2.01 5.87 13.56
N VAL A 772 3.33 5.92 13.69
CA VAL A 772 3.99 6.98 14.48
C VAL A 772 3.71 8.36 13.89
N PHE A 773 3.54 8.44 12.56
CA PHE A 773 3.42 9.70 11.82
C PHE A 773 2.06 9.91 11.14
N ASP A 774 1.16 8.92 11.21
CA ASP A 774 -0.18 8.94 10.60
C ASP A 774 -1.21 8.23 11.50
N SER A 775 -2.49 8.63 11.42
CA SER A 775 -3.56 8.17 12.32
C SER A 775 -3.98 6.71 12.08
N LEU A 776 -4.14 6.32 10.81
CA LEU A 776 -4.46 4.97 10.30
C LEU A 776 -5.78 4.34 10.77
N LEU A 777 -6.27 4.62 11.99
CA LEU A 777 -7.51 4.02 12.52
C LEU A 777 -8.78 4.81 12.18
N ASP A 778 -8.61 6.02 11.67
CA ASP A 778 -9.62 6.82 10.98
C ASP A 778 -9.97 6.26 9.58
N MET A 779 -9.34 5.14 9.20
CA MET A 779 -9.51 4.41 7.95
C MET A 779 -9.98 2.97 8.25
N PRO A 780 -11.28 2.69 8.22
CA PRO A 780 -11.84 1.40 8.66
C PRO A 780 -11.19 0.18 7.99
N ARG A 781 -10.81 0.30 6.70
CA ARG A 781 -10.12 -0.78 6.00
C ARG A 781 -8.78 -1.14 6.62
N MET A 782 -8.02 -0.14 7.07
CA MET A 782 -6.73 -0.34 7.72
C MET A 782 -6.91 -0.83 9.16
N THR A 783 -7.90 -0.30 9.87
CA THR A 783 -8.31 -0.79 11.20
C THR A 783 -8.62 -2.27 11.17
N LEU A 784 -9.46 -2.74 10.24
CA LEU A 784 -9.79 -4.17 10.14
C LEU A 784 -8.55 -5.05 9.94
N MET A 785 -7.63 -4.62 9.07
CA MET A 785 -6.42 -5.39 8.75
C MET A 785 -5.40 -5.40 9.89
N LEU A 786 -5.25 -4.28 10.61
CA LEU A 786 -4.46 -4.25 11.84
C LEU A 786 -5.01 -5.25 12.86
N LEU A 787 -6.31 -5.22 13.10
CA LEU A 787 -6.94 -6.06 14.11
C LEU A 787 -6.91 -7.53 13.71
N LEU A 788 -7.17 -7.84 12.44
CA LEU A 788 -7.08 -9.20 11.92
C LEU A 788 -5.65 -9.75 12.07
N THR A 789 -4.62 -8.97 11.73
CA THR A 789 -3.22 -9.39 11.86
C THR A 789 -2.76 -9.52 13.31
N ALA A 790 -3.17 -8.60 14.19
CA ALA A 790 -2.94 -8.72 15.63
C ALA A 790 -3.63 -9.96 16.20
N TRP A 791 -4.88 -10.22 15.80
CA TRP A 791 -5.64 -11.40 16.21
C TRP A 791 -4.98 -12.70 15.76
N LEU A 792 -4.53 -12.75 14.51
CA LEU A 792 -3.79 -13.88 13.96
C LEU A 792 -2.55 -14.17 14.80
N ALA A 793 -1.75 -13.14 15.12
CA ALA A 793 -0.57 -13.28 15.98
C ALA A 793 -0.92 -13.86 17.37
N LEU A 794 -1.98 -13.34 18.00
CA LEU A 794 -2.46 -13.79 19.32
C LEU A 794 -3.00 -15.22 19.33
N CYS A 795 -3.59 -15.67 18.22
CA CYS A 795 -4.26 -16.98 18.11
C CYS A 795 -3.43 -18.06 17.40
N LEU A 796 -2.21 -17.75 16.91
CA LEU A 796 -1.31 -18.73 16.29
C LEU A 796 -1.17 -20.00 17.16
N ASN A 797 -1.42 -21.19 16.60
CA ASN A 797 -1.23 -22.47 17.28
C ASN A 797 -0.04 -23.27 16.72
N PRO A 798 1.13 -23.26 17.39
CA PRO A 798 2.31 -24.00 16.95
C PRO A 798 2.08 -25.51 16.78
N ALA A 799 1.14 -26.11 17.53
CA ALA A 799 0.84 -27.54 17.45
C ALA A 799 0.27 -27.97 16.07
N ALA A 800 -0.37 -27.04 15.34
CA ALA A 800 -0.87 -27.32 13.99
C ALA A 800 0.26 -27.62 12.99
N GLN A 801 1.43 -27.01 13.20
CA GLN A 801 2.62 -27.24 12.38
C GLN A 801 3.20 -28.64 12.62
N ALA A 802 3.34 -29.03 13.90
CA ALA A 802 3.92 -30.31 14.31
C ALA A 802 3.09 -31.52 13.82
N SER A 803 1.75 -31.38 13.85
CA SER A 803 0.83 -32.40 13.34
C SER A 803 0.93 -32.58 11.82
N ALA A 804 1.21 -31.51 11.07
CA ALA A 804 1.37 -31.56 9.61
C ALA A 804 2.71 -32.18 9.18
N THR A 805 3.75 -32.08 10.01
CA THR A 805 5.05 -32.73 9.75
C THR A 805 5.02 -34.22 10.05
N SER A 806 4.34 -34.66 11.13
CA SER A 806 4.26 -36.10 11.46
C SER A 806 3.47 -36.90 10.42
N THR A 807 2.39 -36.31 9.89
CA THR A 807 1.54 -36.94 8.85
C THR A 807 2.19 -37.03 7.46
N ARG A 808 3.33 -36.38 7.23
CA ARG A 808 4.13 -36.56 6.00
C ARG A 808 5.24 -37.59 6.15
N GLN A 809 5.55 -37.99 7.37
CA GLN A 809 6.61 -38.97 7.68
C GLN A 809 6.03 -40.38 7.90
N SER A 810 4.75 -40.49 8.25
CA SER A 810 3.92 -41.71 8.13
C SER A 810 3.36 -41.84 6.73
#